data_AF-A0A533TEM4-F1
#
_entry.id   AF-A0A533TEM4-F1
#
_cell.length_a   1.000
_cell.length_b   1.000
_cell.length_c   1.000
_cell.angle_alpha   90.00
_cell.angle_beta   90.00
_cell.angle_gamma   90.00
#
_symmetry.space_group_name_H-M   'P 1'
#
loop_
_entity.id
_entity.type
_entity.pdbx_description
1 polymer ?
#
loop_
_entity_poly.entity_id
_entity_poly.type
_entity_poly.pdbx_seq_one_letter_code
_entity_poly.pdbx_strand_id
1 'polypeptide(L)'
;MLPAMRKKKDALSVFVTGDVTIDWNIAHVSRGSHEQTDWIGEDICRMSWQYGSAALLVDLITAMSNQLKEELLFSIEITSTHTTSQEPIDPYDPHYYHCYSVWAPYPDMDAPDTLIWRVERFLGLDRSSKIATEHNGVDNVPASSKNADIIVIDDGNLGFRDHPAHWPQSIRQPLKDKKAPWIIVKMSGPVAEGALWEHLVSKFSDRLIVVLSINDLRQSAIQVSAQISWEKTAQELIWELTHNPMINTLTHSAYSVVSFGPTGAVLLPGHKKSDEAPQLLFDPFYMEREWPAGKGKIIGKTSVLLAGIVREIIINTENPDLTKGIQSGVTAMRYLHKAGYEKDTDVSPRLRFPIEGVVTSLKSLETPLATADFPIFDIENKSQPSSWTILRDRYHDDLEELSHRIVLEGAKAALKNVPIGEFGELVTVDRQEIESLRSIHSLIAEYCNQQEERPVSIAVFGPPGSGKSFAVKQIAKVASPDKKIAEKTLTFNLSQFKGPADLIDAFHQIRDIALSGKIPLAFWDEFDSSLDGKPLGWLRFFLAPMQDGEFQQGQLTHPIGKAIFVFAGGTSSSLDSFTKSKKQNQFVEAKAPDFLSRLKGFLNVLGPNPQLSEERDDPYFIVRRALLLRSLFERLTPQLFDVNHKLRIDTGIMRAFLRVDSYRHGSRSMEAIVAMSRLGNATHFNRSYLPPEEQLRLHVDPHSFVALVHHLELREQLLEKLARLNHKLFYNNLKSQGYIWGKVTDEDADPKTHSSLVSFTALSPHEREENRAAVRDIPNKLATFGYAIVPMRNNEQAVEFPIPELKEMAKLEHERWMDAKLKDGWTYSPHTNKEKKLHALLVDWERLSKEEKDKDSSLVSESIPRLLKEAGYTIVKLSNT
;
A
#
# COMPACT_ATOMS: atom_id res chain seq x y z
N MET A 1 21.10 -16.42 22.30
CA MET A 1 21.19 -17.65 23.11
C MET A 1 20.57 -18.79 22.31
N LEU A 2 21.30 -19.88 22.08
CA LEU A 2 20.75 -21.08 21.44
C LEU A 2 19.65 -21.67 22.33
N PRO A 3 18.47 -22.09 21.80
CA PRO A 3 17.38 -22.63 22.61
C PRO A 3 17.81 -23.94 23.28
N ALA A 4 17.29 -24.22 24.47
CA ALA A 4 17.46 -25.51 25.14
C ALA A 4 16.96 -26.64 24.23
N MET A 5 17.89 -27.36 23.59
CA MET A 5 17.59 -28.46 22.68
C MET A 5 16.94 -29.62 23.45
N ARG A 6 15.70 -30.00 23.10
CA ARG A 6 15.11 -31.28 23.48
C ARG A 6 16.08 -32.40 23.07
N LYS A 7 16.37 -33.35 23.98
CA LYS A 7 17.29 -34.46 23.71
C LYS A 7 16.63 -35.46 22.76
N LYS A 8 17.45 -36.21 22.01
CA LYS A 8 17.10 -37.23 20.99
C LYS A 8 16.14 -38.37 21.41
N LYS A 9 15.59 -38.33 22.64
CA LYS A 9 14.72 -39.36 23.25
C LYS A 9 13.32 -38.87 23.63
N ASP A 10 13.00 -37.58 23.51
CA ASP A 10 11.69 -37.05 23.88
C ASP A 10 10.80 -36.93 22.64
N ALA A 11 9.67 -37.64 22.60
CA ALA A 11 8.67 -37.47 21.54
C ALA A 11 7.83 -36.21 21.81
N LEU A 12 7.61 -35.37 20.79
CA LEU A 12 6.64 -34.27 20.82
C LEU A 12 5.26 -34.80 20.44
N SER A 13 4.27 -34.67 21.33
CA SER A 13 2.92 -35.16 21.09
C SER A 13 1.98 -34.06 20.59
N VAL A 14 1.37 -34.27 19.42
CA VAL A 14 0.36 -33.41 18.81
C VAL A 14 -0.98 -34.13 18.79
N PHE A 15 -2.00 -33.50 19.35
CA PHE A 15 -3.37 -34.04 19.39
C PHE A 15 -4.30 -33.17 18.54
N VAL A 16 -4.97 -33.77 17.56
CA VAL A 16 -5.93 -33.06 16.68
C VAL A 16 -7.36 -33.53 16.98
N THR A 17 -8.28 -32.60 17.13
CA THR A 17 -9.68 -32.90 17.47
C THR A 17 -10.62 -31.81 16.94
N GLY A 18 -11.93 -31.98 17.12
CA GLY A 18 -12.94 -31.01 16.72
C GLY A 18 -14.08 -31.64 15.93
N ASP A 19 -14.78 -30.80 15.18
CA ASP A 19 -15.84 -31.22 14.28
C ASP A 19 -15.27 -31.97 13.06
N VAL A 20 -15.94 -33.05 12.65
CA VAL A 20 -15.59 -33.82 11.45
C VAL A 20 -16.74 -33.87 10.47
N THR A 21 -16.39 -33.67 9.20
CA THR A 21 -17.31 -33.68 8.07
C THR A 21 -16.89 -34.73 7.06
N ILE A 22 -17.87 -35.24 6.32
CA ILE A 22 -17.67 -35.95 5.05
C ILE A 22 -17.98 -34.97 3.93
N ASP A 23 -16.94 -34.60 3.17
CA ASP A 23 -17.06 -33.64 2.09
C ASP A 23 -17.36 -34.38 0.78
N TRP A 24 -18.62 -34.32 0.35
CA TRP A 24 -19.11 -34.85 -0.92
C TRP A 24 -18.81 -33.87 -2.05
N ASN A 25 -17.91 -34.29 -2.94
CA ASN A 25 -17.47 -33.57 -4.11
C ASN A 25 -18.20 -34.10 -5.35
N ILE A 26 -19.12 -33.30 -5.86
CA ILE A 26 -19.91 -33.56 -7.07
C ILE A 26 -19.20 -32.86 -8.24
N ALA A 27 -18.41 -33.62 -9.01
CA ALA A 27 -17.69 -33.10 -10.16
C ALA A 27 -18.61 -33.06 -11.38
N HIS A 28 -18.95 -31.86 -11.83
CA HIS A 28 -19.75 -31.61 -13.01
C HIS A 28 -18.83 -31.35 -14.22
N VAL A 29 -18.91 -32.22 -15.23
CA VAL A 29 -18.17 -32.09 -16.49
C VAL A 29 -19.19 -31.80 -17.60
N SER A 30 -19.48 -30.53 -17.85
CA SER A 30 -20.28 -30.13 -19.02
C SER A 30 -19.37 -29.92 -20.23
N ARG A 31 -19.75 -30.49 -21.38
CA ARG A 31 -18.99 -30.37 -22.64
C ARG A 31 -19.46 -29.19 -23.52
N GLY A 32 -20.37 -28.33 -23.07
CA GLY A 32 -20.91 -27.23 -23.86
C GLY A 32 -21.23 -25.98 -23.04
N SER A 33 -21.21 -24.81 -23.69
CA SER A 33 -21.48 -23.50 -23.09
C SER A 33 -22.98 -23.13 -23.09
N HIS A 34 -23.87 -24.04 -22.73
CA HIS A 34 -25.31 -23.79 -22.78
C HIS A 34 -25.90 -23.58 -21.38
N GLU A 35 -26.78 -22.59 -21.25
CA GLU A 35 -27.73 -22.51 -20.14
C GLU A 35 -28.55 -23.81 -20.13
N GLN A 36 -28.49 -24.55 -19.01
CA GLN A 36 -29.13 -25.85 -18.83
C GLN A 36 -30.65 -25.71 -18.88
N THR A 37 -31.25 -26.04 -20.02
CA THR A 37 -32.70 -26.26 -20.14
C THR A 37 -33.07 -27.67 -20.59
N ASP A 38 -32.14 -28.42 -21.22
CA ASP A 38 -32.42 -29.74 -21.79
C ASP A 38 -31.66 -30.87 -21.06
N TRP A 39 -32.37 -31.94 -20.71
CA TRP A 39 -31.80 -33.15 -20.12
C TRP A 39 -31.06 -33.96 -21.19
N ILE A 40 -29.75 -33.78 -21.31
CA ILE A 40 -28.91 -34.50 -22.28
C ILE A 40 -28.09 -35.61 -21.60
N GLY A 41 -28.00 -36.78 -22.23
CA GLY A 41 -27.22 -37.93 -21.72
C GLY A 41 -25.70 -37.78 -21.83
N GLU A 42 -25.22 -36.65 -22.35
CA GLU A 42 -23.79 -36.34 -22.53
C GLU A 42 -23.17 -35.61 -21.33
N ASP A 43 -24.01 -35.03 -20.46
CA ASP A 43 -23.55 -34.40 -19.22
C ASP A 43 -23.17 -35.47 -18.19
N ILE A 44 -21.90 -35.48 -17.79
CA ILE A 44 -21.36 -36.46 -16.84
C ILE A 44 -21.17 -35.78 -15.48
N CYS A 45 -21.71 -36.42 -14.45
CA CYS A 45 -21.54 -36.03 -13.06
C CYS A 45 -20.93 -37.21 -12.28
N ARG A 46 -19.83 -36.96 -11.55
CA ARG A 46 -19.24 -37.94 -10.63
C ARG A 46 -19.29 -37.44 -9.20
N MET A 47 -19.83 -38.25 -8.31
CA MET A 47 -19.74 -38.02 -6.87
C MET A 47 -18.55 -38.78 -6.28
N SER A 48 -17.79 -38.09 -5.43
CA SER A 48 -16.69 -38.63 -4.64
C SER A 48 -16.73 -38.00 -3.25
N TRP A 49 -16.05 -38.58 -2.27
CA TRP A 49 -15.99 -38.03 -0.93
C TRP A 49 -14.59 -38.09 -0.34
N GLN A 50 -14.34 -37.22 0.64
CA GLN A 50 -13.14 -37.21 1.48
C GLN A 50 -13.52 -36.77 2.90
N TYR A 51 -12.65 -37.02 3.87
CA TYR A 51 -12.82 -36.42 5.20
C TYR A 51 -12.45 -34.93 5.18
N GLY A 52 -13.26 -34.10 5.84
CA GLY A 52 -13.08 -32.67 5.99
C GLY A 52 -12.77 -32.25 7.43
N SER A 53 -12.68 -30.93 7.65
CA SER A 53 -12.56 -30.31 8.98
C SER A 53 -11.40 -30.88 9.82
N ALA A 54 -11.62 -31.31 11.07
CA ALA A 54 -10.56 -31.79 11.95
C ALA A 54 -9.80 -33.00 11.36
N ALA A 55 -10.46 -33.86 10.59
CA ALA A 55 -9.81 -35.01 9.95
C ALA A 55 -8.88 -34.59 8.80
N LEU A 56 -9.27 -33.59 7.99
CA LEU A 56 -8.36 -33.01 6.99
C LEU A 56 -7.12 -32.37 7.64
N LEU A 57 -7.27 -31.77 8.83
CA LEU A 57 -6.14 -31.24 9.59
C LEU A 57 -5.20 -32.34 10.10
N VAL A 58 -5.72 -33.51 10.49
CA VAL A 58 -4.89 -34.68 10.82
C VAL A 58 -4.00 -35.04 9.65
N ASP A 59 -4.56 -35.14 8.45
CA ASP A 59 -3.82 -35.52 7.23
C ASP A 59 -2.76 -34.47 6.88
N LEU A 60 -3.12 -33.18 6.92
CA LEU A 60 -2.18 -32.07 6.67
C LEU A 60 -1.03 -32.05 7.69
N ILE A 61 -1.33 -32.15 8.98
CA ILE A 61 -0.31 -32.13 10.05
C ILE A 61 0.56 -33.38 9.99
N THR A 62 0.00 -34.53 9.58
CA THR A 62 0.73 -35.79 9.40
C THR A 62 1.73 -35.71 8.26
N ALA A 63 1.27 -35.29 7.08
CA ALA A 63 2.15 -35.08 5.92
C ALA A 63 3.23 -34.03 6.23
N MET A 64 2.86 -32.91 6.84
CA MET A 64 3.80 -31.86 7.26
C MET A 64 4.83 -32.37 8.27
N SER A 65 4.40 -33.13 9.27
CA SER A 65 5.33 -33.67 10.28
C SER A 65 6.27 -34.70 9.70
N ASN A 66 5.83 -35.50 8.72
CA ASN A 66 6.70 -36.40 7.97
C ASN A 66 7.82 -35.64 7.26
N GLN A 67 7.51 -34.49 6.65
CA GLN A 67 8.54 -33.64 6.02
C GLN A 67 9.51 -32.99 7.01
N LEU A 68 9.10 -32.80 8.27
CA LEU A 68 9.96 -32.25 9.34
C LEU A 68 10.85 -33.32 10.00
N LYS A 69 10.56 -34.62 9.82
CA LYS A 69 11.35 -35.71 10.45
C LYS A 69 12.83 -35.64 10.11
N GLU A 70 13.18 -35.15 8.92
CA GLU A 70 14.56 -35.00 8.48
C GLU A 70 15.25 -33.75 9.07
N GLU A 71 14.47 -32.76 9.53
CA GLU A 71 14.94 -31.46 10.01
C GLU A 71 15.05 -31.38 11.54
N LEU A 72 14.32 -32.24 12.28
CA LEU A 72 14.20 -32.19 13.73
C LEU A 72 14.99 -33.29 14.46
N LEU A 73 15.46 -32.96 15.67
CA LEU A 73 16.23 -33.87 16.52
C LEU A 73 15.37 -34.81 17.40
N PHE A 74 14.05 -34.75 17.27
CA PHE A 74 13.07 -35.49 18.08
C PHE A 74 11.95 -36.06 17.18
N SER A 75 11.25 -37.10 17.67
CA SER A 75 10.10 -37.67 16.97
C SER A 75 8.83 -36.88 17.24
N ILE A 76 7.92 -36.81 16.25
CA ILE A 76 6.59 -36.22 16.39
C ILE A 76 5.58 -37.36 16.38
N GLU A 77 4.73 -37.41 17.41
CA GLU A 77 3.62 -38.35 17.51
C GLU A 77 2.30 -37.60 17.32
N ILE A 78 1.54 -37.98 16.29
CA ILE A 78 0.25 -37.38 15.99
C ILE A 78 -0.84 -38.35 16.39
N THR A 79 -1.81 -37.86 17.16
CA THR A 79 -2.98 -38.62 17.59
C THR A 79 -4.23 -37.78 17.38
N SER A 80 -5.37 -38.44 17.20
CA SER A 80 -6.65 -37.77 17.01
C SER A 80 -7.80 -38.55 17.65
N THR A 81 -8.93 -37.87 17.84
CA THR A 81 -10.21 -38.50 18.23
C THR A 81 -10.85 -39.30 17.09
N HIS A 82 -10.34 -39.18 15.87
CA HIS A 82 -10.98 -39.72 14.67
C HIS A 82 -10.27 -41.01 14.23
N THR A 83 -10.99 -42.12 14.27
CA THR A 83 -10.56 -43.38 13.67
C THR A 83 -11.18 -43.50 12.28
N THR A 84 -10.33 -43.64 11.26
CA THR A 84 -10.78 -43.85 9.89
C THR A 84 -11.58 -45.15 9.80
N SER A 85 -12.87 -45.07 9.44
CA SER A 85 -13.67 -46.27 9.18
C SER A 85 -13.14 -46.98 7.92
N GLN A 86 -13.04 -48.31 7.96
CA GLN A 86 -12.73 -49.14 6.80
C GLN A 86 -13.97 -49.48 5.96
N GLU A 87 -15.17 -49.14 6.45
CA GLU A 87 -16.43 -49.40 5.76
C GLU A 87 -16.81 -48.26 4.78
N PRO A 88 -17.53 -48.56 3.69
CA PRO A 88 -18.05 -47.53 2.78
C PRO A 88 -19.00 -46.58 3.52
N ILE A 89 -18.70 -45.29 3.49
CA ILE A 89 -19.55 -44.25 4.11
C ILE A 89 -20.74 -43.94 3.20
N ASP A 90 -21.93 -44.00 3.77
CA ASP A 90 -23.19 -43.67 3.11
C ASP A 90 -23.52 -42.16 3.29
N PRO A 91 -24.14 -41.47 2.31
CA PRO A 91 -24.55 -40.06 2.46
C PRO A 91 -25.54 -39.77 3.57
N TYR A 92 -26.21 -40.80 4.11
CA TYR A 92 -27.13 -40.72 5.24
C TYR A 92 -26.53 -41.26 6.53
N ASP A 93 -25.21 -41.52 6.57
CA ASP A 93 -24.54 -42.03 7.77
C ASP A 93 -24.71 -41.04 8.94
N PRO A 94 -25.52 -41.38 9.95
CA PRO A 94 -25.85 -40.44 11.01
C PRO A 94 -24.68 -40.22 11.97
N HIS A 95 -23.50 -40.81 11.79
CA HIS A 95 -22.34 -40.55 12.64
C HIS A 95 -21.55 -39.30 12.21
N TYR A 96 -21.79 -38.77 11.00
CA TYR A 96 -21.03 -37.64 10.48
C TYR A 96 -21.93 -36.49 10.03
N TYR A 97 -21.35 -35.29 9.99
CA TYR A 97 -21.92 -34.17 9.24
C TYR A 97 -21.52 -34.32 7.77
N HIS A 98 -22.43 -34.07 6.83
CA HIS A 98 -22.14 -34.22 5.41
C HIS A 98 -22.16 -32.85 4.72
N CYS A 99 -21.08 -32.49 4.03
CA CYS A 99 -20.95 -31.25 3.26
C CYS A 99 -21.08 -31.55 1.78
N TYR A 100 -21.91 -30.81 1.05
CA TYR A 100 -22.11 -31.05 -0.39
C TYR A 100 -21.64 -29.87 -1.23
N SER A 101 -20.78 -30.14 -2.22
CA SER A 101 -20.24 -29.12 -3.13
C SER A 101 -20.26 -29.60 -4.59
N VAL A 102 -20.72 -28.74 -5.49
CA VAL A 102 -20.58 -28.90 -6.94
C VAL A 102 -19.30 -28.23 -7.39
N TRP A 103 -18.52 -28.96 -8.17
CA TRP A 103 -17.24 -28.55 -8.71
C TRP A 103 -17.31 -28.49 -10.23
N ALA A 104 -16.62 -27.51 -10.80
CA ALA A 104 -16.46 -27.38 -12.24
C ALA A 104 -15.00 -27.08 -12.58
N PRO A 105 -14.53 -27.51 -13.77
CA PRO A 105 -13.23 -27.12 -14.27
C PRO A 105 -13.29 -25.70 -14.83
N TYR A 106 -12.34 -24.86 -14.43
CA TYR A 106 -12.19 -23.51 -14.99
C TYR A 106 -10.78 -23.36 -15.59
N PRO A 107 -10.62 -22.62 -16.70
CA PRO A 107 -9.30 -22.30 -17.24
C PRO A 107 -8.42 -21.60 -16.20
N ASP A 108 -7.15 -21.98 -16.16
CA ASP A 108 -6.16 -21.21 -15.44
C ASP A 108 -5.95 -19.85 -16.12
N MET A 109 -5.71 -18.82 -15.30
CA MET A 109 -5.53 -17.45 -15.78
C MET A 109 -4.20 -17.29 -16.52
N ASP A 110 -3.14 -17.98 -16.08
CA ASP A 110 -1.80 -17.88 -16.63
C ASP A 110 -1.55 -18.93 -17.73
N ALA A 111 -2.28 -20.04 -17.68
CA ALA A 111 -2.24 -21.12 -18.67
C ALA A 111 -3.66 -21.59 -19.07
N PRO A 112 -4.37 -20.87 -19.98
CA PRO A 112 -5.78 -21.14 -20.33
C PRO A 112 -6.10 -22.57 -20.78
N ASP A 113 -5.10 -23.30 -21.31
CA ASP A 113 -5.24 -24.71 -21.71
C ASP A 113 -5.26 -25.68 -20.51
N THR A 114 -4.90 -25.20 -19.32
CA THR A 114 -4.90 -25.97 -18.07
C THR A 114 -6.21 -25.74 -17.33
N LEU A 115 -6.95 -26.81 -17.04
CA LEU A 115 -8.21 -26.75 -16.30
C LEU A 115 -8.00 -27.05 -14.82
N ILE A 116 -8.49 -26.14 -13.98
CA ILE A 116 -8.40 -26.21 -12.51
C ILE A 116 -9.79 -26.47 -11.93
N TRP A 117 -9.89 -27.48 -11.06
CA TRP A 117 -11.13 -27.80 -10.37
C TRP A 117 -11.39 -26.86 -9.20
N ARG A 118 -12.51 -26.14 -9.26
CA ARG A 118 -12.95 -25.20 -8.22
C ARG A 118 -14.42 -25.44 -7.89
N VAL A 119 -14.83 -25.06 -6.69
CA VAL A 119 -16.22 -25.09 -6.25
C VAL A 119 -17.00 -24.08 -7.07
N GLU A 120 -17.93 -24.57 -7.87
CA GLU A 120 -18.92 -23.76 -8.57
C GLU A 120 -20.01 -23.32 -7.60
N ARG A 121 -20.52 -24.26 -6.80
CA ARG A 121 -21.63 -24.03 -5.87
C ARG A 121 -21.52 -24.90 -4.63
N PHE A 122 -21.64 -24.30 -3.46
CA PHE A 122 -21.85 -25.02 -2.20
C PHE A 122 -23.35 -25.31 -2.04
N LEU A 123 -23.72 -26.56 -1.78
CA LEU A 123 -25.11 -27.00 -1.68
C LEU A 123 -25.65 -27.03 -0.25
N GLY A 124 -24.77 -27.07 0.76
CA GLY A 124 -25.16 -27.04 2.16
C GLY A 124 -24.55 -28.17 2.99
N LEU A 125 -24.96 -28.20 4.25
CA LEU A 125 -24.61 -29.22 5.24
C LEU A 125 -25.86 -30.03 5.57
N ASP A 126 -25.73 -31.35 5.58
CA ASP A 126 -26.67 -32.25 6.23
C ASP A 126 -26.14 -32.60 7.63
N ARG A 127 -26.97 -32.37 8.64
CA ARG A 127 -26.59 -32.50 10.05
C ARG A 127 -26.98 -33.87 10.57
N SER A 128 -26.03 -34.56 11.18
CA SER A 128 -26.28 -35.81 11.90
C SER A 128 -27.44 -35.64 12.89
N SER A 129 -28.40 -36.57 12.83
CA SER A 129 -29.51 -36.67 13.77
C SER A 129 -29.17 -37.42 15.06
N LYS A 130 -28.10 -38.24 15.08
CA LYS A 130 -27.69 -39.06 16.24
C LYS A 130 -26.68 -38.40 17.18
N ILE A 131 -25.91 -37.41 16.70
CA ILE A 131 -25.03 -36.61 17.58
C ILE A 131 -25.85 -35.85 18.63
N ALA A 132 -27.14 -35.60 18.37
CA ALA A 132 -28.05 -34.96 19.33
C ALA A 132 -28.60 -35.88 20.44
N THR A 133 -28.55 -37.22 20.30
CA THR A 133 -29.33 -38.10 21.21
C THR A 133 -28.66 -39.41 21.66
N GLU A 134 -27.64 -39.97 20.99
CA GLU A 134 -27.17 -41.33 21.33
C GLU A 134 -25.63 -41.54 21.28
N HIS A 135 -24.85 -40.62 21.86
CA HIS A 135 -23.51 -40.96 22.38
C HIS A 135 -23.50 -40.93 23.92
N ASN A 136 -24.38 -41.73 24.53
CA ASN A 136 -24.30 -42.14 25.94
C ASN A 136 -23.27 -43.28 26.18
N GLY A 137 -22.49 -43.65 25.15
CA GLY A 137 -21.35 -44.55 25.27
C GLY A 137 -20.07 -43.73 25.45
N VAL A 138 -19.31 -44.04 26.50
CA VAL A 138 -17.96 -43.55 26.76
C VAL A 138 -16.99 -44.17 25.74
N ASP A 139 -17.20 -43.95 24.45
CA ASP A 139 -16.35 -44.49 23.40
C ASP A 139 -15.16 -43.54 23.17
N ASN A 140 -14.12 -43.82 23.95
CA ASN A 140 -12.71 -43.71 23.58
C ASN A 140 -12.21 -42.34 23.09
N VAL A 141 -12.23 -41.32 23.96
CA VAL A 141 -11.14 -40.32 23.90
C VAL A 141 -9.83 -41.08 24.19
N PRO A 142 -8.87 -41.15 23.25
CA PRO A 142 -7.67 -41.96 23.43
C PRO A 142 -6.93 -41.60 24.72
N ALA A 143 -6.37 -42.60 25.42
CA ALA A 143 -5.56 -42.37 26.62
C ALA A 143 -4.35 -41.44 26.36
N SER A 144 -3.90 -41.34 25.10
CA SER A 144 -2.86 -40.41 24.63
C SER A 144 -3.25 -38.93 24.75
N SER A 145 -4.54 -38.58 24.86
CA SER A 145 -5.00 -37.20 25.04
C SER A 145 -4.57 -36.56 26.38
N LYS A 146 -4.10 -37.35 27.36
CA LYS A 146 -3.68 -36.88 28.68
C LYS A 146 -2.39 -36.05 28.66
N ASN A 147 -1.51 -36.27 27.69
CA ASN A 147 -0.11 -35.82 27.75
C ASN A 147 0.37 -34.98 26.56
N ALA A 148 -0.53 -34.54 25.68
CA ALA A 148 -0.20 -33.76 24.49
C ALA A 148 0.61 -32.49 24.82
N ASP A 149 1.60 -32.16 23.98
CA ASP A 149 2.34 -30.88 24.03
C ASP A 149 1.59 -29.78 23.25
N ILE A 150 0.90 -30.17 22.18
CA ILE A 150 0.16 -29.30 21.27
C ILE A 150 -1.22 -29.91 21.03
N ILE A 151 -2.27 -29.09 21.12
CA ILE A 151 -3.64 -29.48 20.80
C ILE A 151 -4.16 -28.56 19.69
N VAL A 152 -4.64 -29.16 18.60
CA VAL A 152 -5.23 -28.45 17.46
C VAL A 152 -6.71 -28.78 17.41
N ILE A 153 -7.56 -27.76 17.38
CA ILE A 153 -9.01 -27.87 17.41
C ILE A 153 -9.60 -27.24 16.15
N ASP A 154 -10.41 -28.00 15.40
CA ASP A 154 -11.31 -27.45 14.37
C ASP A 154 -12.71 -27.30 14.95
N ASP A 155 -13.08 -26.07 15.30
CA ASP A 155 -14.41 -25.73 15.78
C ASP A 155 -15.21 -25.10 14.62
N GLY A 156 -15.89 -25.95 13.88
CA GLY A 156 -16.76 -25.60 12.75
C GLY A 156 -18.17 -25.20 13.17
N ASN A 157 -18.44 -25.08 14.47
CA ASN A 157 -19.78 -24.90 15.03
C ASN A 157 -20.76 -26.01 14.62
N LEU A 158 -20.29 -27.27 14.61
CA LEU A 158 -21.12 -28.44 14.33
C LEU A 158 -21.46 -29.23 15.61
N GLY A 159 -21.28 -28.63 16.78
CA GLY A 159 -21.70 -29.20 18.06
C GLY A 159 -20.55 -29.58 18.99
N PHE A 160 -19.31 -29.74 18.51
CA PHE A 160 -18.15 -30.04 19.37
C PHE A 160 -17.97 -29.02 20.50
N ARG A 161 -18.19 -27.72 20.21
CA ARG A 161 -18.04 -26.63 21.16
C ARG A 161 -18.98 -26.68 22.37
N ASP A 162 -20.11 -27.38 22.27
CA ASP A 162 -21.15 -27.43 23.29
C ASP A 162 -21.21 -28.77 24.05
N HIS A 163 -20.31 -29.71 23.73
CA HIS A 163 -20.29 -31.04 24.34
C HIS A 163 -18.96 -31.30 25.07
N PRO A 164 -18.82 -30.83 26.33
CA PRO A 164 -17.59 -31.00 27.11
C PRO A 164 -17.09 -32.43 27.23
N ALA A 165 -17.98 -33.43 27.18
CA ALA A 165 -17.62 -34.84 27.22
C ALA A 165 -16.69 -35.26 26.06
N HIS A 166 -16.80 -34.61 24.90
CA HIS A 166 -16.00 -34.90 23.70
C HIS A 166 -14.63 -34.20 23.72
N TRP A 167 -14.40 -33.26 24.64
CA TRP A 167 -13.13 -32.56 24.71
C TRP A 167 -12.01 -33.49 25.19
N PRO A 168 -10.77 -33.30 24.71
CA PRO A 168 -9.58 -34.02 25.18
C PRO A 168 -9.46 -33.95 26.71
N GLN A 169 -8.94 -35.02 27.33
CA GLN A 169 -8.79 -35.03 28.78
C GLN A 169 -7.85 -33.93 29.28
N SER A 170 -6.79 -33.62 28.54
CA SER A 170 -5.89 -32.49 28.81
C SER A 170 -6.57 -31.12 28.81
N ILE A 171 -7.68 -30.96 28.08
CA ILE A 171 -8.53 -29.76 28.11
C ILE A 171 -9.47 -29.80 29.30
N ARG A 172 -10.20 -30.90 29.51
CA ARG A 172 -11.17 -31.04 30.62
C ARG A 172 -10.53 -30.95 32.00
N GLN A 173 -9.39 -31.61 32.17
CA GLN A 173 -8.68 -31.77 33.44
C GLN A 173 -7.19 -31.45 33.25
N PRO A 174 -6.82 -30.17 33.16
CA PRO A 174 -5.42 -29.77 32.99
C PRO A 174 -4.57 -30.24 34.18
N LEU A 175 -3.40 -30.82 33.89
CA LEU A 175 -2.44 -31.26 34.91
C LEU A 175 -1.84 -30.04 35.63
N LYS A 176 -1.79 -30.08 36.96
CA LYS A 176 -1.25 -28.97 37.79
C LYS A 176 0.28 -28.85 37.72
N ASP A 177 0.99 -29.96 37.48
CA ASP A 177 2.45 -30.05 37.62
C ASP A 177 3.21 -30.17 36.28
N LYS A 178 2.50 -30.17 35.13
CA LYS A 178 3.10 -30.22 33.78
C LYS A 178 2.86 -28.88 33.07
N LYS A 179 3.80 -28.45 32.23
CA LYS A 179 3.62 -27.28 31.38
C LYS A 179 2.36 -27.46 30.51
N ALA A 180 1.43 -26.52 30.57
CA ALA A 180 0.19 -26.58 29.79
C ALA A 180 0.50 -26.68 28.28
N PRO A 181 -0.30 -27.44 27.50
CA PRO A 181 -0.11 -27.54 26.07
C PRO A 181 -0.34 -26.19 25.37
N TRP A 182 0.25 -26.03 24.18
CA TRP A 182 -0.24 -25.03 23.24
C TRP A 182 -1.58 -25.48 22.68
N ILE A 183 -2.59 -24.61 22.73
CA ILE A 183 -3.90 -24.85 22.12
C ILE A 183 -4.05 -23.92 20.94
N ILE A 184 -4.29 -24.50 19.76
CA ILE A 184 -4.57 -23.74 18.54
C ILE A 184 -5.98 -24.10 18.11
N VAL A 185 -6.88 -23.12 18.09
CA VAL A 185 -8.29 -23.31 17.72
C VAL A 185 -8.60 -22.55 16.44
N LYS A 186 -9.00 -23.27 15.39
CA LYS A 186 -9.70 -22.71 14.24
C LYS A 186 -11.16 -22.58 14.64
N MET A 187 -11.74 -21.39 14.54
CA MET A 187 -13.11 -21.14 15.01
C MET A 187 -13.96 -20.52 13.90
N SER A 188 -15.13 -21.10 13.67
CA SER A 188 -16.17 -20.59 12.79
C SER A 188 -17.28 -19.88 13.57
N GLY A 189 -18.06 -19.02 12.90
CA GLY A 189 -19.11 -18.21 13.53
C GLY A 189 -20.22 -19.04 14.23
N PRO A 190 -20.83 -18.54 15.33
CA PRO A 190 -20.50 -17.29 16.03
C PRO A 190 -19.15 -17.40 16.75
N VAL A 191 -18.39 -16.30 16.75
CA VAL A 191 -17.03 -16.24 17.30
C VAL A 191 -17.05 -15.79 18.76
N ALA A 192 -16.02 -16.16 19.52
CA ALA A 192 -15.84 -15.71 20.92
C ALA A 192 -17.00 -16.10 21.87
N GLU A 193 -17.74 -17.14 21.53
CA GLU A 193 -18.91 -17.63 22.25
C GLU A 193 -18.87 -19.17 22.39
N GLY A 194 -19.65 -19.70 23.34
CA GLY A 194 -19.83 -21.14 23.55
C GLY A 194 -18.97 -21.72 24.67
N ALA A 195 -19.39 -22.88 25.17
CA ALA A 195 -18.81 -23.50 26.37
C ALA A 195 -17.32 -23.82 26.22
N LEU A 196 -16.90 -24.27 25.03
CA LEU A 196 -15.50 -24.52 24.72
C LEU A 196 -14.66 -23.25 24.82
N TRP A 197 -15.13 -22.13 24.24
CA TRP A 197 -14.39 -20.88 24.25
C TRP A 197 -14.18 -20.34 25.67
N GLU A 198 -15.24 -20.28 26.46
CA GLU A 198 -15.19 -19.83 27.86
C GLU A 198 -14.19 -20.67 28.68
N HIS A 199 -14.21 -21.99 28.49
CA HIS A 199 -13.30 -22.91 29.17
C HIS A 199 -11.85 -22.72 28.72
N LEU A 200 -11.59 -22.59 27.42
CA LEU A 200 -10.25 -22.38 26.86
C LEU A 200 -9.62 -21.08 27.36
N VAL A 201 -10.37 -19.97 27.32
CA VAL A 201 -9.90 -18.68 27.81
C VAL A 201 -9.60 -18.73 29.31
N SER A 202 -10.48 -19.36 30.10
CA SER A 202 -10.31 -19.48 31.56
C SER A 202 -9.07 -20.27 31.96
N LYS A 203 -8.71 -21.32 31.21
CA LYS A 203 -7.69 -22.30 31.63
C LYS A 203 -6.38 -22.22 30.87
N PHE A 204 -6.38 -21.67 29.66
CA PHE A 204 -5.25 -21.75 28.74
C PHE A 204 -4.88 -20.42 28.08
N SER A 205 -5.33 -19.27 28.63
CA SER A 205 -5.08 -17.93 28.08
C SER A 205 -3.65 -17.71 27.56
N ASP A 206 -2.64 -18.15 28.31
CA ASP A 206 -1.22 -17.86 28.05
C ASP A 206 -0.62 -18.70 26.91
N ARG A 207 -1.34 -19.74 26.49
CA ARG A 207 -0.94 -20.69 25.45
C ARG A 207 -2.06 -21.01 24.47
N LEU A 208 -3.03 -20.10 24.35
CA LEU A 208 -4.15 -20.22 23.42
C LEU A 208 -3.89 -19.34 22.19
N ILE A 209 -3.97 -19.93 21.01
CA ILE A 209 -3.93 -19.23 19.73
C ILE A 209 -5.27 -19.46 19.04
N VAL A 210 -5.99 -18.39 18.73
CA VAL A 210 -7.24 -18.46 17.97
C VAL A 210 -7.02 -18.02 16.54
N VAL A 211 -7.49 -18.82 15.58
CA VAL A 211 -7.36 -18.56 14.14
C VAL A 211 -8.75 -18.42 13.52
N LEU A 212 -9.01 -17.26 12.93
CA LEU A 212 -10.31 -16.84 12.41
C LEU A 212 -10.18 -16.41 10.94
N SER A 213 -11.28 -16.47 10.19
CA SER A 213 -11.36 -15.70 8.95
C SER A 213 -12.03 -14.35 9.21
N ILE A 214 -11.65 -13.32 8.45
CA ILE A 214 -12.36 -12.03 8.50
C ILE A 214 -13.84 -12.16 8.15
N ASN A 215 -14.23 -13.17 7.37
CA ASN A 215 -15.64 -13.37 7.00
C ASN A 215 -16.46 -13.91 8.19
N ASP A 216 -15.91 -14.81 9.02
CA ASP A 216 -16.57 -15.28 10.25
C ASP A 216 -16.80 -14.10 11.21
N LEU A 217 -15.79 -13.23 11.33
CA LEU A 217 -15.85 -12.01 12.11
C LEU A 217 -16.92 -11.03 11.58
N ARG A 218 -16.95 -10.75 10.27
CA ARG A 218 -17.97 -9.84 9.66
C ARG A 218 -19.40 -10.38 9.71
N GLN A 219 -19.59 -11.67 9.97
CA GLN A 219 -20.93 -12.25 10.22
C GLN A 219 -21.39 -12.01 11.67
N SER A 220 -20.48 -11.61 12.57
CA SER A 220 -20.80 -11.13 13.92
C SER A 220 -21.02 -9.61 13.94
N ALA A 221 -21.39 -9.06 15.09
CA ALA A 221 -21.71 -7.64 15.25
C ALA A 221 -20.46 -6.74 15.32
N ILE A 222 -19.66 -6.71 14.24
CA ILE A 222 -18.48 -5.84 14.11
C ILE A 222 -18.57 -4.94 12.88
N GLN A 223 -17.88 -3.80 12.91
CA GLN A 223 -17.80 -2.88 11.78
C GLN A 223 -16.38 -2.82 11.21
N VAL A 224 -16.05 -3.78 10.32
CA VAL A 224 -14.78 -3.79 9.60
C VAL A 224 -15.02 -3.68 8.10
N SER A 225 -14.64 -2.55 7.53
CA SER A 225 -14.76 -2.24 6.11
C SER A 225 -14.05 -3.27 5.25
N ALA A 226 -14.60 -3.56 4.07
CA ALA A 226 -14.00 -4.47 3.11
C ALA A 226 -13.41 -3.74 1.91
N GLN A 227 -12.30 -4.25 1.37
CA GLN A 227 -11.70 -3.78 0.12
C GLN A 227 -11.50 -2.25 0.04
N ILE A 228 -11.00 -1.62 1.12
CA ILE A 228 -10.77 -0.17 1.17
C ILE A 228 -9.27 0.16 1.16
N SER A 229 -8.57 0.02 2.28
CA SER A 229 -7.11 0.04 2.40
C SER A 229 -6.69 -0.94 3.49
N TRP A 230 -5.45 -1.42 3.44
CA TRP A 230 -4.90 -2.30 4.45
C TRP A 230 -4.84 -1.60 5.81
N GLU A 231 -4.45 -0.32 5.83
CA GLU A 231 -4.37 0.49 7.04
C GLU A 231 -5.73 0.66 7.71
N LYS A 232 -6.78 1.04 6.95
CA LYS A 232 -8.13 1.22 7.50
C LYS A 232 -8.72 -0.09 7.99
N THR A 233 -8.54 -1.17 7.23
CA THR A 233 -9.06 -2.50 7.58
C THR A 233 -8.39 -3.02 8.85
N ALA A 234 -7.06 -2.92 8.96
CA ALA A 234 -6.32 -3.32 10.16
C ALA A 234 -6.70 -2.46 11.37
N GLN A 235 -6.82 -1.15 11.18
CA GLN A 235 -7.20 -0.20 12.21
C GLN A 235 -8.59 -0.50 12.80
N GLU A 236 -9.60 -0.71 11.94
CA GLU A 236 -10.95 -1.06 12.37
C GLU A 236 -10.96 -2.43 13.05
N LEU A 237 -10.27 -3.42 12.49
CA LEU A 237 -10.21 -4.76 13.07
C LEU A 237 -9.57 -4.77 14.46
N ILE A 238 -8.41 -4.13 14.63
CA ILE A 238 -7.73 -4.06 15.93
C ILE A 238 -8.60 -3.32 16.94
N TRP A 239 -9.25 -2.24 16.52
CA TRP A 239 -10.19 -1.50 17.37
C TRP A 239 -11.35 -2.38 17.83
N GLU A 240 -12.01 -3.08 16.92
CA GLU A 240 -13.12 -4.00 17.18
C GLU A 240 -12.69 -5.14 18.12
N LEU A 241 -11.57 -5.80 17.83
CA LEU A 241 -11.03 -6.87 18.68
C LEU A 241 -10.67 -6.39 20.08
N THR A 242 -10.30 -5.12 20.26
CA THR A 242 -9.90 -4.60 21.58
C THR A 242 -11.09 -4.07 22.37
N HIS A 243 -12.06 -3.43 21.72
CA HIS A 243 -13.07 -2.62 22.40
C HIS A 243 -14.50 -3.14 22.27
N ASN A 244 -14.80 -4.01 21.30
CA ASN A 244 -16.16 -4.50 21.12
C ASN A 244 -16.47 -5.62 22.14
N PRO A 245 -17.41 -5.42 23.07
CA PRO A 245 -17.67 -6.37 24.15
C PRO A 245 -18.15 -7.75 23.69
N MET A 246 -18.64 -7.87 22.44
CA MET A 246 -19.07 -9.16 21.90
C MET A 246 -17.91 -10.07 21.50
N ILE A 247 -16.75 -9.48 21.16
CA ILE A 247 -15.61 -10.23 20.62
C ILE A 247 -14.28 -9.92 21.33
N ASN A 248 -14.25 -8.95 22.24
CA ASN A 248 -13.00 -8.53 22.88
C ASN A 248 -12.36 -9.63 23.75
N THR A 249 -13.13 -10.65 24.14
CA THR A 249 -12.60 -11.82 24.84
C THR A 249 -11.54 -12.56 24.00
N LEU A 250 -11.50 -12.38 22.67
CA LEU A 250 -10.43 -12.88 21.80
C LEU A 250 -9.04 -12.38 22.23
N THR A 251 -8.95 -11.16 22.78
CA THR A 251 -7.68 -10.61 23.33
C THR A 251 -7.23 -11.28 24.63
N HIS A 252 -8.06 -12.17 25.22
CA HIS A 252 -7.65 -13.01 26.34
C HIS A 252 -6.80 -14.23 25.92
N SER A 253 -6.83 -14.59 24.64
CA SER A 253 -5.89 -15.58 24.08
C SER A 253 -4.45 -15.02 24.06
N ALA A 254 -3.44 -15.88 23.95
CA ALA A 254 -2.06 -15.44 23.81
C ALA A 254 -1.86 -14.70 22.49
N TYR A 255 -2.51 -15.19 21.43
CA TYR A 255 -2.54 -14.56 20.11
C TYR A 255 -3.86 -14.82 19.40
N SER A 256 -4.37 -13.79 18.73
CA SER A 256 -5.46 -13.89 17.76
C SER A 256 -4.91 -13.69 16.34
N VAL A 257 -5.18 -14.63 15.44
CA VAL A 257 -4.81 -14.56 14.03
C VAL A 257 -6.08 -14.44 13.19
N VAL A 258 -6.22 -13.32 12.47
CA VAL A 258 -7.35 -13.08 11.57
C VAL A 258 -6.87 -13.13 10.13
N SER A 259 -7.34 -14.10 9.36
CA SER A 259 -6.96 -14.32 7.96
C SER A 259 -7.83 -13.52 6.99
N PHE A 260 -7.18 -12.87 6.03
CA PHE A 260 -7.77 -12.27 4.82
C PHE A 260 -7.57 -13.18 3.58
N GLY A 261 -7.44 -14.50 3.81
CA GLY A 261 -7.16 -15.49 2.78
C GLY A 261 -5.73 -15.37 2.22
N PRO A 262 -5.53 -15.50 0.89
CA PRO A 262 -4.19 -15.55 0.29
C PRO A 262 -3.47 -14.18 0.21
N THR A 263 -4.08 -13.12 0.74
CA THR A 263 -3.59 -11.73 0.61
C THR A 263 -3.09 -11.12 1.90
N GLY A 264 -3.41 -11.68 3.06
CA GLY A 264 -2.96 -11.10 4.32
C GLY A 264 -3.53 -11.75 5.56
N ALA A 265 -3.04 -11.31 6.71
CA ALA A 265 -3.51 -11.66 8.03
C ALA A 265 -3.15 -10.55 9.04
N VAL A 266 -3.92 -10.45 10.12
CA VAL A 266 -3.53 -9.68 11.30
C VAL A 266 -3.16 -10.65 12.41
N LEU A 267 -2.00 -10.43 13.03
CA LEU A 267 -1.53 -11.11 14.23
C LEU A 267 -1.66 -10.13 15.41
N LEU A 268 -2.58 -10.42 16.32
CA LEU A 268 -2.85 -9.59 17.49
C LEU A 268 -2.35 -10.31 18.76
N PRO A 269 -1.36 -9.75 19.47
CA PRO A 269 -0.96 -10.22 20.79
C PRO A 269 -2.09 -10.05 21.81
N GLY A 270 -2.18 -11.00 22.74
CA GLY A 270 -3.12 -10.91 23.87
C GLY A 270 -2.77 -9.82 24.87
N HIS A 271 -3.72 -9.46 25.74
CA HIS A 271 -3.53 -8.43 26.77
C HIS A 271 -2.33 -8.65 27.72
N LYS A 272 -1.93 -9.92 27.96
CA LYS A 272 -0.74 -10.26 28.77
C LYS A 272 0.60 -10.04 28.04
N LYS A 273 0.55 -9.71 26.75
CA LYS A 273 1.69 -9.43 25.86
C LYS A 273 1.63 -7.97 25.38
N SER A 274 1.27 -7.04 26.27
CA SER A 274 1.07 -5.61 25.95
C SER A 274 2.30 -4.91 25.35
N ASP A 275 3.49 -5.46 25.56
CA ASP A 275 4.74 -4.93 25.00
C ASP A 275 4.95 -5.29 23.52
N GLU A 276 4.17 -6.26 23.00
CA GLU A 276 4.20 -6.67 21.59
C GLU A 276 3.15 -5.87 20.80
N ALA A 277 3.57 -5.20 19.73
CA ALA A 277 2.66 -4.48 18.84
C ALA A 277 1.84 -5.47 17.97
N PRO A 278 0.56 -5.17 17.66
CA PRO A 278 -0.17 -5.92 16.65
C PRO A 278 0.54 -5.83 15.30
N GLN A 279 0.58 -6.92 14.54
CA GLN A 279 1.23 -6.97 13.24
C GLN A 279 0.22 -7.19 12.11
N LEU A 280 0.33 -6.38 11.06
CA LEU A 280 -0.35 -6.60 9.80
C LEU A 280 0.62 -7.28 8.82
N LEU A 281 0.26 -8.46 8.34
CA LEU A 281 0.91 -9.13 7.22
C LEU A 281 0.02 -8.97 5.98
N PHE A 282 0.54 -8.40 4.90
CA PHE A 282 -0.28 -8.04 3.74
C PHE A 282 0.47 -8.17 2.42
N ASP A 283 -0.28 -8.40 1.35
CA ASP A 283 0.22 -8.32 -0.01
C ASP A 283 0.20 -6.85 -0.46
N PRO A 284 1.34 -6.30 -0.92
CA PRO A 284 1.42 -4.91 -1.40
C PRO A 284 0.55 -4.62 -2.62
N PHE A 285 0.27 -5.62 -3.45
CA PHE A 285 -0.37 -5.47 -4.77
C PHE A 285 -1.85 -5.89 -4.76
N TYR A 286 -2.24 -6.77 -3.84
CA TYR A 286 -3.59 -7.28 -3.75
C TYR A 286 -4.19 -6.99 -2.38
N MET A 287 -5.37 -6.36 -2.37
CA MET A 287 -6.21 -6.32 -1.16
C MET A 287 -6.94 -7.63 -0.96
N GLU A 288 -7.59 -7.78 0.20
CA GLU A 288 -8.51 -8.89 0.41
C GLU A 288 -9.47 -9.07 -0.77
N ARG A 289 -9.73 -10.34 -1.12
CA ARG A 289 -10.58 -10.75 -2.26
C ARG A 289 -10.09 -10.33 -3.66
N GLU A 290 -8.94 -9.64 -3.80
CA GLU A 290 -8.37 -9.25 -5.10
C GLU A 290 -7.32 -10.24 -5.63
N TRP A 291 -6.88 -11.22 -4.81
CA TRP A 291 -5.95 -12.25 -5.30
C TRP A 291 -6.51 -12.89 -6.58
N PRO A 292 -5.73 -13.01 -7.67
CA PRO A 292 -6.21 -13.46 -8.96
C PRO A 292 -6.90 -14.81 -8.82
N ALA A 293 -8.23 -14.76 -8.81
CA ALA A 293 -9.05 -15.93 -8.68
C ALA A 293 -9.76 -16.15 -10.00
N GLY A 294 -9.34 -17.20 -10.71
CA GLY A 294 -10.20 -17.79 -11.73
C GLY A 294 -11.59 -18.07 -11.16
N LYS A 295 -12.58 -18.22 -12.04
CA LYS A 295 -13.98 -18.44 -11.66
C LYS A 295 -14.11 -19.61 -10.65
N GLY A 296 -15.03 -19.49 -9.70
CA GLY A 296 -15.25 -20.49 -8.64
C GLY A 296 -14.46 -20.23 -7.35
N LYS A 297 -14.72 -21.05 -6.32
CA LYS A 297 -14.13 -20.93 -4.98
C LYS A 297 -13.28 -22.15 -4.63
N ILE A 298 -12.41 -22.02 -3.64
CA ILE A 298 -11.62 -23.12 -3.10
C ILE A 298 -11.87 -23.20 -1.58
N ILE A 299 -12.06 -24.42 -1.09
CA ILE A 299 -12.27 -24.74 0.33
C ILE A 299 -10.98 -25.25 1.00
N GLY A 300 -10.89 -25.12 2.32
CA GLY A 300 -9.74 -25.60 3.12
C GLY A 300 -8.64 -24.57 3.39
N LYS A 301 -8.79 -23.31 2.94
CA LYS A 301 -7.77 -22.25 3.12
C LYS A 301 -7.33 -22.08 4.58
N THR A 302 -8.28 -21.89 5.51
CA THR A 302 -7.96 -21.70 6.93
C THR A 302 -7.23 -22.90 7.54
N SER A 303 -7.56 -24.12 7.12
CA SER A 303 -6.86 -25.34 7.56
C SER A 303 -5.40 -25.36 7.09
N VAL A 304 -5.11 -24.85 5.89
CA VAL A 304 -3.73 -24.68 5.40
C VAL A 304 -2.94 -23.65 6.21
N LEU A 305 -3.54 -22.51 6.54
CA LEU A 305 -2.90 -21.53 7.42
C LEU A 305 -2.61 -22.13 8.80
N LEU A 306 -3.57 -22.88 9.35
CA LEU A 306 -3.39 -23.56 10.63
C LEU A 306 -2.20 -24.53 10.60
N ALA A 307 -2.04 -25.30 9.52
CA ALA A 307 -0.89 -26.18 9.34
C ALA A 307 0.44 -25.39 9.35
N GLY A 308 0.51 -24.24 8.69
CA GLY A 308 1.69 -23.36 8.72
C GLY A 308 2.03 -22.84 10.13
N ILE A 309 1.02 -22.46 10.91
CA ILE A 309 1.20 -22.02 12.30
C ILE A 309 1.68 -23.19 13.17
N VAL A 310 1.03 -24.35 13.07
CA VAL A 310 1.40 -25.56 13.82
C VAL A 310 2.82 -25.99 13.49
N ARG A 311 3.27 -25.84 12.23
CA ARG A 311 4.65 -26.11 11.80
C ARG A 311 5.67 -25.36 12.66
N GLU A 312 5.52 -24.05 12.82
CA GLU A 312 6.49 -23.24 13.57
C GLU A 312 6.41 -23.48 15.09
N ILE A 313 5.23 -23.86 15.61
CA ILE A 313 5.09 -24.30 17.02
C ILE A 313 5.81 -25.63 17.26
N ILE A 314 5.71 -26.59 16.33
CA ILE A 314 6.47 -27.84 16.40
C ILE A 314 7.98 -27.57 16.38
N ILE A 315 8.44 -26.65 15.52
CA ILE A 315 9.85 -26.27 15.41
C ILE A 315 10.36 -25.62 16.71
N ASN A 316 9.57 -24.74 17.33
CA ASN A 316 9.91 -24.09 18.59
C ASN A 316 8.71 -23.90 19.53
N THR A 317 8.52 -24.87 20.42
CA THR A 317 7.42 -24.86 21.41
C THR A 317 7.56 -23.82 22.53
N GLU A 318 8.74 -23.23 22.71
CA GLU A 318 9.00 -22.22 23.74
C GLU A 318 8.69 -20.82 23.23
N ASN A 319 9.18 -20.51 22.02
CA ASN A 319 8.99 -19.20 21.38
C ASN A 319 8.71 -19.39 19.88
N PRO A 320 7.46 -19.72 19.51
CA PRO A 320 7.09 -19.96 18.12
C PRO A 320 7.12 -18.69 17.28
N ASP A 321 7.66 -18.77 16.06
CA ASP A 321 7.62 -17.67 15.09
C ASP A 321 6.28 -17.70 14.32
N LEU A 322 5.26 -17.06 14.91
CA LEU A 322 3.92 -17.04 14.33
C LEU A 322 3.86 -16.25 13.02
N THR A 323 4.67 -15.20 12.87
CA THR A 323 4.76 -14.40 11.65
C THR A 323 5.22 -15.27 10.48
N LYS A 324 6.27 -16.08 10.69
CA LYS A 324 6.72 -17.07 9.69
C LYS A 324 5.67 -18.15 9.44
N GLY A 325 4.99 -18.64 10.48
CA GLY A 325 3.92 -19.63 10.34
C GLY A 325 2.76 -19.12 9.47
N ILE A 326 2.39 -17.85 9.64
CA ILE A 326 1.40 -17.16 8.80
C ILE A 326 1.91 -17.01 7.36
N GLN A 327 3.17 -16.59 7.15
CA GLN A 327 3.75 -16.47 5.81
C GLN A 327 3.75 -17.80 5.05
N SER A 328 4.24 -18.88 5.68
CA SER A 328 4.21 -20.23 5.10
C SER A 328 2.78 -20.68 4.80
N GLY A 329 1.86 -20.46 5.74
CA GLY A 329 0.44 -20.78 5.58
C GLY A 329 -0.20 -20.05 4.40
N VAL A 330 0.07 -18.75 4.24
CA VAL A 330 -0.45 -17.95 3.11
C VAL A 330 0.19 -18.37 1.79
N THR A 331 1.50 -18.69 1.75
CA THR A 331 2.14 -19.25 0.55
C THR A 331 1.45 -20.55 0.12
N ALA A 332 1.18 -21.45 1.06
CA ALA A 332 0.47 -22.68 0.76
C ALA A 332 -1.01 -22.45 0.38
N MET A 333 -1.68 -21.43 0.94
CA MET A 333 -3.00 -21.00 0.46
C MET A 333 -2.95 -20.51 -0.99
N ARG A 334 -1.91 -19.76 -1.38
CA ARG A 334 -1.71 -19.29 -2.77
C ARG A 334 -1.48 -20.46 -3.71
N TYR A 335 -0.69 -21.45 -3.30
CA TYR A 335 -0.54 -22.71 -4.04
C TYR A 335 -1.89 -23.40 -4.21
N LEU A 336 -2.63 -23.64 -3.13
CA LEU A 336 -3.94 -24.29 -3.19
C LEU A 336 -4.91 -23.51 -4.09
N HIS A 337 -4.84 -22.18 -4.06
CA HIS A 337 -5.62 -21.32 -4.93
C HIS A 337 -5.29 -21.51 -6.41
N LYS A 338 -4.01 -21.68 -6.75
CA LYS A 338 -3.53 -21.89 -8.13
C LYS A 338 -3.75 -23.32 -8.61
N ALA A 339 -3.43 -24.32 -7.79
CA ALA A 339 -3.51 -25.73 -8.17
C ALA A 339 -4.95 -26.28 -8.19
N GLY A 340 -5.83 -25.77 -7.33
CA GLY A 340 -7.18 -26.31 -7.14
C GLY A 340 -7.18 -27.72 -6.54
N TYR A 341 -8.28 -28.46 -6.73
CA TYR A 341 -8.36 -29.85 -6.29
C TYR A 341 -7.74 -30.82 -7.30
N GLU A 342 -7.08 -31.85 -6.78
CA GLU A 342 -6.51 -32.94 -7.59
C GLU A 342 -7.62 -33.84 -8.15
N LYS A 343 -7.34 -34.46 -9.29
CA LYS A 343 -8.19 -35.46 -9.95
C LYS A 343 -7.38 -36.71 -10.26
N ASP A 344 -8.06 -37.86 -10.29
CA ASP A 344 -7.47 -39.13 -10.72
C ASP A 344 -7.51 -39.33 -12.25
N THR A 345 -8.58 -38.88 -12.92
CA THR A 345 -8.81 -39.05 -14.36
C THR A 345 -9.56 -37.85 -14.95
N ASP A 346 -9.47 -37.65 -16.27
CA ASP A 346 -10.14 -36.54 -16.97
C ASP A 346 -11.62 -36.80 -17.28
N VAL A 347 -11.98 -38.07 -17.52
CA VAL A 347 -13.33 -38.45 -18.00
C VAL A 347 -14.33 -38.54 -16.84
N SER A 348 -13.87 -38.90 -15.65
CA SER A 348 -14.70 -39.12 -14.48
C SER A 348 -13.87 -38.82 -13.22
N PRO A 349 -13.59 -37.54 -12.93
CA PRO A 349 -12.65 -37.15 -11.90
C PRO A 349 -13.19 -37.45 -10.50
N ARG A 350 -12.39 -38.15 -9.69
CA ARG A 350 -12.54 -38.15 -8.23
C ARG A 350 -11.70 -37.02 -7.66
N LEU A 351 -12.37 -36.03 -7.07
CA LEU A 351 -11.71 -34.82 -6.59
C LEU A 351 -11.19 -35.00 -5.17
N ARG A 352 -9.95 -34.57 -4.93
CA ARG A 352 -9.29 -34.66 -3.62
C ARG A 352 -8.51 -33.40 -3.28
N PHE A 353 -8.40 -33.12 -1.99
CA PHE A 353 -7.55 -32.07 -1.47
C PHE A 353 -6.07 -32.37 -1.77
N PRO A 354 -5.29 -31.41 -2.32
CA PRO A 354 -3.91 -31.64 -2.74
C PRO A 354 -2.91 -31.58 -1.58
N ILE A 355 -2.93 -32.55 -0.67
CA ILE A 355 -2.16 -32.53 0.59
C ILE A 355 -0.65 -32.36 0.34
N GLU A 356 -0.05 -33.19 -0.52
CA GLU A 356 1.40 -33.18 -0.75
C GLU A 356 1.89 -31.86 -1.35
N GLY A 357 1.14 -31.32 -2.31
CA GLY A 357 1.44 -30.02 -2.92
C GLY A 357 1.35 -28.85 -1.94
N VAL A 358 0.29 -28.83 -1.13
CA VAL A 358 0.12 -27.82 -0.06
C VAL A 358 1.28 -27.90 0.93
N VAL A 359 1.59 -29.10 1.42
CA VAL A 359 2.60 -29.30 2.46
C VAL A 359 4.00 -28.95 1.94
N THR A 360 4.33 -29.34 0.70
CA THR A 360 5.59 -28.95 0.05
C THR A 360 5.73 -27.43 -0.04
N SER A 361 4.62 -26.73 -0.32
CA SER A 361 4.59 -25.27 -0.42
C SER A 361 4.80 -24.56 0.93
N LEU A 362 4.55 -25.22 2.07
CA LEU A 362 4.82 -24.63 3.39
C LEU A 362 6.32 -24.37 3.64
N LYS A 363 7.23 -25.06 2.93
CA LYS A 363 8.68 -24.80 3.00
C LYS A 363 9.12 -23.60 2.15
N SER A 364 8.31 -23.21 1.16
CA SER A 364 8.60 -22.14 0.21
C SER A 364 8.22 -20.77 0.78
N LEU A 365 9.03 -19.75 0.47
CA LEU A 365 8.69 -18.33 0.64
C LEU A 365 8.84 -17.61 -0.71
N GLU A 366 8.31 -18.18 -1.79
CA GLU A 366 8.42 -17.62 -3.14
C GLU A 366 7.93 -16.16 -3.24
N THR A 367 6.97 -15.75 -2.41
CA THR A 367 6.53 -14.35 -2.28
C THR A 367 6.04 -14.05 -0.85
N PRO A 368 6.91 -13.58 0.06
CA PRO A 368 6.49 -13.28 1.43
C PRO A 368 5.54 -12.08 1.46
N LEU A 369 4.59 -12.09 2.40
CA LEU A 369 3.78 -10.91 2.72
C LEU A 369 4.68 -9.83 3.31
N ALA A 370 4.40 -8.56 2.98
CA ALA A 370 4.98 -7.43 3.69
C ALA A 370 4.41 -7.36 5.11
N THR A 371 5.22 -6.88 6.06
CA THR A 371 4.82 -6.76 7.47
C THR A 371 4.87 -5.31 7.92
N ALA A 372 3.84 -4.84 8.61
CA ALA A 372 3.82 -3.53 9.25
C ALA A 372 3.36 -3.67 10.70
N ASP A 373 4.09 -3.06 11.62
CA ASP A 373 3.69 -3.00 13.02
C ASP A 373 2.63 -1.90 13.17
N PHE A 374 1.55 -2.25 13.83
CA PHE A 374 0.49 -1.31 14.10
C PHE A 374 0.85 -0.50 15.35
N PRO A 375 0.77 0.86 15.32
CA PRO A 375 1.15 1.67 16.47
C PRO A 375 0.30 1.33 17.69
N ILE A 376 0.94 1.05 18.83
CA ILE A 376 0.26 0.77 20.10
C ILE A 376 -0.51 2.02 20.50
N PHE A 377 -1.83 1.91 20.61
CA PHE A 377 -2.68 3.03 20.99
C PHE A 377 -2.58 3.31 22.48
N ASP A 378 -2.42 4.59 22.85
CA ASP A 378 -2.58 5.02 24.23
C ASP A 378 -4.08 5.06 24.59
N ILE A 379 -4.49 4.16 25.49
CA ILE A 379 -5.88 3.90 25.89
C ILE A 379 -6.54 5.18 26.45
N GLU A 380 -5.74 6.11 26.99
CA GLU A 380 -6.25 7.34 27.60
C GLU A 380 -6.79 8.35 26.58
N ASN A 381 -6.27 8.38 25.35
CA ASN A 381 -6.60 9.46 24.42
C ASN A 381 -7.80 9.19 23.52
N LYS A 382 -8.34 7.96 23.49
CA LYS A 382 -9.52 7.51 22.69
C LYS A 382 -9.59 8.01 21.23
N SER A 383 -8.50 8.54 20.70
CA SER A 383 -8.44 9.23 19.43
C SER A 383 -7.49 8.44 18.53
N GLN A 384 -8.07 7.96 17.44
CA GLN A 384 -7.32 7.30 16.38
C GLN A 384 -6.33 8.31 15.78
N PRO A 385 -5.04 7.97 15.62
CA PRO A 385 -4.14 8.78 14.82
C PRO A 385 -4.57 8.62 13.36
N SER A 386 -5.42 9.55 12.90
CA SER A 386 -5.86 9.67 11.51
C SER A 386 -4.70 9.90 10.52
N SER A 387 -3.47 10.03 11.03
CA SER A 387 -2.24 10.37 10.31
C SER A 387 -1.27 9.22 10.06
N TRP A 388 -1.51 8.01 10.59
CA TRP A 388 -0.63 6.87 10.32
C TRP A 388 -0.92 6.27 8.92
N THR A 389 0.15 6.07 8.14
CA THR A 389 0.15 5.35 6.86
C THR A 389 1.40 4.49 6.79
N ILE A 390 1.32 3.34 6.10
CA ILE A 390 2.47 2.44 5.95
C ILE A 390 3.59 3.11 5.14
N LEU A 391 3.23 3.97 4.18
CA LEU A 391 4.19 4.77 3.42
C LEU A 391 5.00 5.70 4.33
N ARG A 392 4.32 6.42 5.24
CA ARG A 392 4.97 7.36 6.18
C ARG A 392 5.93 6.62 7.11
N ASP A 393 5.47 5.53 7.68
CA ASP A 393 6.21 4.73 8.65
C ASP A 393 7.53 4.19 8.07
N ARG A 394 7.52 3.80 6.78
CA ARG A 394 8.69 3.20 6.14
C ARG A 394 9.65 4.18 5.46
N TYR A 395 9.15 5.31 4.95
CA TYR A 395 9.92 6.18 4.04
C TYR A 395 9.92 7.65 4.47
N HIS A 396 9.74 7.94 5.76
CA HIS A 396 9.68 9.32 6.28
C HIS A 396 10.82 10.22 5.75
N ASP A 397 12.07 9.75 5.79
CA ASP A 397 13.26 10.54 5.42
C ASP A 397 13.79 10.26 4.01
N ASP A 398 13.15 9.37 3.25
CA ASP A 398 13.71 8.80 2.00
C ASP A 398 12.77 8.88 0.79
N LEU A 399 11.86 9.86 0.78
CA LEU A 399 10.89 10.02 -0.30
C LEU A 399 11.55 10.35 -1.65
N GLU A 400 12.71 11.02 -1.66
CA GLU A 400 13.40 11.39 -2.91
C GLU A 400 14.05 10.18 -3.60
N GLU A 401 14.79 9.35 -2.87
CA GLU A 401 15.36 8.12 -3.43
C GLU A 401 14.26 7.17 -3.90
N LEU A 402 13.20 7.06 -3.10
CA LEU A 402 12.02 6.29 -3.47
C LEU A 402 11.40 6.79 -4.78
N SER A 403 11.18 8.10 -4.92
CA SER A 403 10.64 8.70 -6.15
C SER A 403 11.55 8.45 -7.36
N HIS A 404 12.87 8.54 -7.18
CA HIS A 404 13.82 8.21 -8.25
C HIS A 404 13.68 6.76 -8.70
N ARG A 405 13.63 5.82 -7.75
CA ARG A 405 13.43 4.40 -8.05
C ARG A 405 12.10 4.13 -8.74
N ILE A 406 11.01 4.78 -8.33
CA ILE A 406 9.70 4.64 -8.98
C ILE A 406 9.77 5.08 -10.45
N VAL A 407 10.39 6.23 -10.74
CA VAL A 407 10.55 6.71 -12.13
C VAL A 407 11.41 5.74 -12.95
N LEU A 408 12.53 5.29 -12.38
CA LEU A 408 13.49 4.46 -13.09
C LEU A 408 13.01 3.01 -13.29
N GLU A 409 12.46 2.39 -12.26
CA GLU A 409 12.22 0.94 -12.18
C GLU A 409 10.73 0.57 -12.13
N GLY A 410 9.86 1.56 -11.88
CA GLY A 410 8.42 1.37 -11.74
C GLY A 410 7.98 1.12 -10.29
N ALA A 411 6.70 1.38 -10.01
CA ALA A 411 6.14 1.30 -8.66
C ALA A 411 6.29 -0.10 -8.05
N LYS A 412 5.98 -1.17 -8.81
CA LYS A 412 6.01 -2.55 -8.30
C LYS A 412 7.41 -3.02 -7.88
N ALA A 413 8.44 -2.58 -8.61
CA ALA A 413 9.82 -2.87 -8.27
C ALA A 413 10.29 -2.08 -7.03
N ALA A 414 9.91 -0.79 -6.97
CA ALA A 414 10.33 0.12 -5.92
C ALA A 414 9.58 -0.07 -4.59
N LEU A 415 8.32 -0.48 -4.59
CA LEU A 415 7.43 -0.50 -3.42
C LEU A 415 6.96 -1.92 -3.07
N LYS A 416 7.89 -2.76 -2.62
CA LYS A 416 7.58 -4.14 -2.21
C LYS A 416 6.93 -4.27 -0.83
N ASN A 417 6.80 -3.15 -0.13
CA ASN A 417 6.49 -3.12 1.31
C ASN A 417 5.38 -2.10 1.64
N VAL A 418 4.77 -1.46 0.64
CA VAL A 418 3.73 -0.45 0.82
C VAL A 418 2.54 -0.84 -0.04
N PRO A 419 1.29 -0.71 0.45
CA PRO A 419 0.12 -0.95 -0.37
C PRO A 419 0.11 -0.07 -1.63
N ILE A 420 -0.18 -0.70 -2.78
CA ILE A 420 -0.32 -0.02 -4.07
C ILE A 420 -1.77 -0.18 -4.53
N GLY A 421 -2.42 0.93 -4.82
CA GLY A 421 -3.70 0.94 -5.54
C GLY A 421 -3.46 0.96 -7.03
N GLU A 422 -3.83 -0.11 -7.72
CA GLU A 422 -3.74 -0.23 -9.17
C GLU A 422 -5.14 -0.37 -9.77
N PHE A 423 -5.52 0.61 -10.59
CA PHE A 423 -6.78 0.64 -11.31
C PHE A 423 -6.45 0.80 -12.79
N GLY A 424 -6.26 -0.31 -13.50
CA GLY A 424 -5.82 -0.28 -14.90
C GLY A 424 -4.45 0.38 -15.01
N GLU A 425 -4.36 1.51 -15.71
CA GLU A 425 -3.12 2.29 -15.86
C GLU A 425 -2.93 3.34 -14.76
N LEU A 426 -3.92 3.54 -13.87
CA LEU A 426 -3.81 4.45 -12.73
C LEU A 426 -3.17 3.71 -11.55
N VAL A 427 -2.03 4.23 -11.08
CA VAL A 427 -1.32 3.72 -9.90
C VAL A 427 -1.20 4.81 -8.86
N THR A 428 -1.56 4.50 -7.61
CA THR A 428 -1.37 5.38 -6.45
C THR A 428 -0.90 4.60 -5.22
N VAL A 429 -0.27 5.31 -4.29
CA VAL A 429 0.25 4.79 -3.02
C VAL A 429 -0.19 5.64 -1.84
N ASP A 430 -0.96 6.70 -2.11
CA ASP A 430 -1.55 7.53 -1.07
C ASP A 430 -2.79 6.82 -0.52
N ARG A 431 -2.82 6.62 0.80
CA ARG A 431 -3.91 5.92 1.48
C ARG A 431 -5.28 6.53 1.15
N GLN A 432 -5.43 7.86 1.22
CA GLN A 432 -6.73 8.51 1.03
C GLN A 432 -7.21 8.39 -0.42
N GLU A 433 -6.28 8.49 -1.37
CA GLU A 433 -6.57 8.27 -2.79
C GLU A 433 -6.98 6.82 -3.06
N ILE A 434 -6.25 5.83 -2.51
CA ILE A 434 -6.61 4.40 -2.60
C ILE A 434 -8.03 4.16 -2.08
N GLU A 435 -8.35 4.65 -0.88
CA GLU A 435 -9.67 4.46 -0.25
C GLU A 435 -10.80 5.09 -1.09
N SER A 436 -10.57 6.30 -1.62
CA SER A 436 -11.54 7.00 -2.47
C SER A 436 -11.76 6.28 -3.79
N LEU A 437 -10.68 5.86 -4.47
CA LEU A 437 -10.76 5.14 -5.74
C LEU A 437 -11.43 3.77 -5.57
N ARG A 438 -11.10 3.02 -4.50
CA ARG A 438 -11.74 1.73 -4.20
C ARG A 438 -13.22 1.86 -3.86
N SER A 439 -13.61 2.92 -3.18
CA SER A 439 -15.03 3.20 -2.89
C SER A 439 -15.83 3.39 -4.19
N ILE A 440 -15.29 4.16 -5.14
CA ILE A 440 -15.92 4.35 -6.46
C ILE A 440 -15.88 3.08 -7.30
N HIS A 441 -14.77 2.33 -7.28
CA HIS A 441 -14.66 1.04 -7.94
C HIS A 441 -15.75 0.08 -7.47
N SER A 442 -15.92 -0.07 -6.16
CA SER A 442 -16.90 -0.97 -5.56
C SER A 442 -18.33 -0.55 -5.91
N LEU A 443 -18.63 0.75 -5.85
CA LEU A 443 -19.93 1.30 -6.28
C LEU A 443 -20.25 0.95 -7.74
N ILE A 444 -19.29 1.14 -8.66
CA ILE A 444 -19.49 0.85 -10.08
C ILE A 444 -19.62 -0.67 -10.31
N ALA A 445 -18.75 -1.47 -9.69
CA ALA A 445 -18.75 -2.92 -9.84
C ALA A 445 -20.05 -3.55 -9.32
N GLU A 446 -20.56 -3.06 -8.19
CA GLU A 446 -21.85 -3.50 -7.64
C GLU A 446 -23.00 -3.09 -8.57
N TYR A 447 -23.02 -1.84 -9.02
CA TYR A 447 -24.03 -1.34 -9.95
C TYR A 447 -24.09 -2.14 -11.25
N CYS A 448 -22.94 -2.53 -11.81
CA CYS A 448 -22.87 -3.39 -13.01
C CYS A 448 -23.53 -4.76 -12.84
N ASN A 449 -23.69 -5.24 -11.61
CA ASN A 449 -24.24 -6.57 -11.28
C ASN A 449 -25.66 -6.53 -10.68
N GLN A 450 -26.11 -5.38 -10.20
CA GLN A 450 -27.48 -5.18 -9.74
C GLN A 450 -28.50 -5.16 -10.89
N GLN A 451 -29.76 -5.47 -10.58
CA GLN A 451 -30.89 -5.30 -11.50
C GLN A 451 -31.41 -3.85 -11.57
N GLU A 452 -30.85 -2.93 -10.77
CA GLU A 452 -31.22 -1.51 -10.79
C GLU A 452 -31.03 -0.90 -12.18
N GLU A 453 -32.07 -0.23 -12.67
CA GLU A 453 -32.13 0.39 -14.00
C GLU A 453 -31.92 1.91 -13.94
N ARG A 454 -32.00 2.55 -12.75
CA ARG A 454 -31.81 3.99 -12.62
C ARG A 454 -30.33 4.38 -12.72
N PRO A 455 -30.00 5.57 -13.26
CA PRO A 455 -28.62 6.03 -13.34
C PRO A 455 -27.95 6.16 -11.96
N VAL A 456 -26.70 5.71 -11.85
CA VAL A 456 -25.84 5.99 -10.68
C VAL A 456 -25.04 7.27 -10.92
N SER A 457 -25.02 8.16 -9.93
CA SER A 457 -24.40 9.48 -10.05
C SER A 457 -23.20 9.66 -9.12
N ILE A 458 -22.08 10.10 -9.68
CA ILE A 458 -20.80 10.25 -8.98
C ILE A 458 -20.25 11.65 -9.28
N ALA A 459 -19.72 12.33 -8.27
CA ALA A 459 -19.04 13.61 -8.45
C ALA A 459 -17.51 13.45 -8.42
N VAL A 460 -16.80 14.21 -9.25
CA VAL A 460 -15.34 14.20 -9.30
C VAL A 460 -14.84 15.63 -9.20
N PHE A 461 -14.04 15.88 -8.19
CA PHE A 461 -13.42 17.18 -7.91
C PHE A 461 -11.91 17.10 -8.09
N GLY A 462 -11.30 18.26 -8.33
CA GLY A 462 -9.85 18.35 -8.47
C GLY A 462 -9.45 19.54 -9.35
N PRO A 463 -8.22 20.06 -9.17
CA PRO A 463 -7.71 21.16 -9.97
C PRO A 463 -7.77 20.88 -11.50
N PRO A 464 -7.76 21.92 -12.35
CA PRO A 464 -7.60 21.75 -13.78
C PRO A 464 -6.34 20.93 -14.11
N GLY A 465 -6.49 19.90 -14.95
CA GLY A 465 -5.38 19.01 -15.29
C GLY A 465 -4.94 18.05 -14.16
N SER A 466 -5.77 17.78 -13.16
CA SER A 466 -5.45 16.78 -12.12
C SER A 466 -5.62 15.32 -12.58
N GLY A 467 -6.33 15.07 -13.69
CA GLY A 467 -6.56 13.72 -14.23
C GLY A 467 -7.95 13.12 -13.95
N LYS A 468 -8.95 13.93 -13.56
CA LYS A 468 -10.33 13.51 -13.25
C LYS A 468 -10.92 12.47 -14.22
N SER A 469 -10.97 12.78 -15.51
CA SER A 469 -11.55 11.89 -16.52
C SER A 469 -10.74 10.62 -16.72
N PHE A 470 -9.41 10.70 -16.62
CA PHE A 470 -8.55 9.53 -16.70
C PHE A 470 -8.83 8.57 -15.53
N ALA A 471 -8.89 9.09 -14.29
CA ALA A 471 -9.12 8.27 -13.11
C ALA A 471 -10.42 7.47 -13.19
N VAL A 472 -11.55 8.12 -13.51
CA VAL A 472 -12.84 7.42 -13.59
C VAL A 472 -12.90 6.45 -14.78
N LYS A 473 -12.28 6.76 -15.92
CA LYS A 473 -12.20 5.82 -17.05
C LYS A 473 -11.45 4.54 -16.67
N GLN A 474 -10.33 4.67 -15.97
CA GLN A 474 -9.55 3.53 -15.51
C GLN A 474 -10.32 2.70 -14.46
N ILE A 475 -10.99 3.35 -13.50
CA ILE A 475 -11.84 2.65 -12.52
C ILE A 475 -12.97 1.89 -13.23
N ALA A 476 -13.67 2.53 -14.16
CA ALA A 476 -14.78 1.90 -14.90
C ALA A 476 -14.30 0.68 -15.71
N LYS A 477 -13.11 0.76 -16.31
CA LYS A 477 -12.48 -0.36 -17.03
C LYS A 477 -12.24 -1.57 -16.11
N VAL A 478 -11.74 -1.34 -14.89
CA VAL A 478 -11.47 -2.42 -13.92
C VAL A 478 -12.75 -2.95 -13.28
N ALA A 479 -13.71 -2.09 -12.97
CA ALA A 479 -14.96 -2.45 -12.32
C ALA A 479 -15.92 -3.28 -13.20
N SER A 480 -15.69 -3.31 -14.52
CA SER A 480 -16.51 -4.04 -15.49
C SER A 480 -15.66 -5.00 -16.35
N PRO A 481 -15.09 -6.07 -15.77
CA PRO A 481 -14.26 -7.03 -16.50
C PRO A 481 -15.00 -7.72 -17.65
N ASP A 482 -16.30 -7.97 -17.49
CA ASP A 482 -17.19 -8.56 -18.52
C ASP A 482 -17.60 -7.56 -19.63
N LYS A 483 -16.98 -6.37 -19.66
CA LYS A 483 -17.26 -5.29 -20.64
C LYS A 483 -18.75 -4.91 -20.76
N LYS A 484 -19.46 -4.86 -19.62
CA LYS A 484 -20.85 -4.36 -19.54
C LYS A 484 -20.94 -2.85 -19.79
N ILE A 485 -19.94 -2.10 -19.33
CA ILE A 485 -19.81 -0.66 -19.61
C ILE A 485 -19.41 -0.45 -21.08
N ALA A 486 -20.02 0.53 -21.75
CA ALA A 486 -19.72 0.87 -23.13
C ALA A 486 -18.27 1.36 -23.30
N GLU A 487 -17.58 0.90 -24.35
CA GLU A 487 -16.19 1.31 -24.63
C GLU A 487 -16.09 2.81 -24.96
N LYS A 488 -17.08 3.34 -25.69
CA LYS A 488 -17.16 4.77 -26.01
C LYS A 488 -17.77 5.54 -24.84
N THR A 489 -16.93 6.32 -24.16
CA THR A 489 -17.40 7.28 -23.14
C THR A 489 -18.04 8.49 -23.79
N LEU A 490 -19.19 8.94 -23.27
CA LEU A 490 -19.83 10.18 -23.67
C LEU A 490 -19.29 11.32 -22.81
N THR A 491 -18.92 12.44 -23.41
CA THR A 491 -18.41 13.62 -22.67
C THR A 491 -19.13 14.85 -23.16
N PHE A 492 -19.79 15.54 -22.25
CA PHE A 492 -20.60 16.73 -22.47
C PHE A 492 -20.03 17.85 -21.61
N ASN A 493 -19.48 18.90 -22.24
CA ASN A 493 -18.99 20.07 -21.53
C ASN A 493 -20.12 21.11 -21.42
N LEU A 494 -20.61 21.34 -20.19
CA LEU A 494 -21.77 22.20 -19.96
C LEU A 494 -21.49 23.69 -20.21
N SER A 495 -20.23 24.14 -20.22
CA SER A 495 -19.93 25.53 -20.57
C SER A 495 -20.07 25.82 -22.07
N GLN A 496 -20.14 24.78 -22.90
CA GLN A 496 -20.37 24.89 -24.34
C GLN A 496 -21.85 24.80 -24.71
N PHE A 497 -22.72 24.45 -23.75
CA PHE A 497 -24.14 24.28 -23.99
C PHE A 497 -24.83 25.65 -24.02
N LYS A 498 -25.76 25.82 -24.95
CA LYS A 498 -26.54 27.05 -25.13
C LYS A 498 -27.74 27.10 -24.18
N GLY A 499 -28.25 25.93 -23.77
CA GLY A 499 -29.35 25.86 -22.82
C GLY A 499 -29.85 24.43 -22.56
N PRO A 500 -30.99 24.27 -21.88
CA PRO A 500 -31.51 22.96 -21.47
C PRO A 500 -31.89 22.02 -22.62
N ALA A 501 -32.11 22.53 -23.83
CA ALA A 501 -32.40 21.68 -25.00
C ALA A 501 -31.21 20.78 -25.36
N ASP A 502 -29.98 21.28 -25.24
CA ASP A 502 -28.77 20.50 -25.52
C ASP A 502 -28.60 19.34 -24.52
N LEU A 503 -29.13 19.47 -23.29
CA LEU A 503 -29.17 18.36 -22.32
C LEU A 503 -30.12 17.24 -22.77
N ILE A 504 -31.25 17.59 -23.40
CA ILE A 504 -32.21 16.59 -23.91
C ILE A 504 -31.54 15.76 -25.01
N ASP A 505 -30.80 16.40 -25.92
CA ASP A 505 -30.05 15.70 -26.97
C ASP A 505 -28.94 14.79 -26.39
N ALA A 506 -28.29 15.24 -25.32
CA ALA A 506 -27.32 14.43 -24.59
C ALA A 506 -27.98 13.21 -23.90
N PHE A 507 -29.15 13.37 -23.29
CA PHE A 507 -29.89 12.25 -22.68
C PHE A 507 -30.37 11.23 -23.71
N HIS A 508 -30.78 11.65 -24.90
CA HIS A 508 -31.09 10.71 -26.00
C HIS A 508 -29.87 9.88 -26.40
N GLN A 509 -28.69 10.49 -26.54
CA GLN A 509 -27.45 9.75 -26.85
C GLN A 509 -27.09 8.71 -25.77
N ILE A 510 -27.30 9.04 -24.50
CA ILE A 510 -27.08 8.12 -23.38
C ILE A 510 -28.08 6.95 -23.49
N ARG A 511 -29.36 7.26 -23.68
CA ARG A 511 -30.44 6.29 -23.81
C ARG A 511 -30.21 5.32 -24.97
N ASP A 512 -29.73 5.79 -26.12
CA ASP A 512 -29.46 4.94 -27.29
C ASP A 512 -28.42 3.84 -26.97
N ILE A 513 -27.40 4.17 -26.17
CA ILE A 513 -26.42 3.17 -25.70
C ILE A 513 -27.06 2.23 -24.69
N ALA A 514 -27.85 2.75 -23.74
CA ALA A 514 -28.55 1.91 -22.76
C ALA A 514 -29.48 0.88 -23.44
N LEU A 515 -30.20 1.29 -24.48
CA LEU A 515 -31.07 0.43 -25.28
C LEU A 515 -30.32 -0.68 -26.04
N SER A 516 -29.01 -0.50 -26.28
CA SER A 516 -28.16 -1.56 -26.85
C SER A 516 -27.75 -2.64 -25.84
N GLY A 517 -28.15 -2.53 -24.58
CA GLY A 517 -27.78 -3.44 -23.49
C GLY A 517 -26.42 -3.16 -22.86
N LYS A 518 -25.76 -2.07 -23.23
CA LYS A 518 -24.50 -1.59 -22.61
C LYS A 518 -24.79 -0.48 -21.62
N ILE A 519 -23.95 -0.34 -20.60
CA ILE A 519 -24.05 0.73 -19.60
C ILE A 519 -23.26 1.96 -20.12
N PRO A 520 -23.90 3.05 -20.55
CA PRO A 520 -23.21 4.29 -20.91
C PRO A 520 -22.48 4.90 -19.71
N LEU A 521 -21.24 5.35 -19.95
CA LEU A 521 -20.48 6.20 -19.04
C LEU A 521 -20.51 7.64 -19.58
N ALA A 522 -21.29 8.50 -18.92
CA ALA A 522 -21.53 9.88 -19.34
C ALA A 522 -20.85 10.88 -18.40
N PHE A 523 -19.90 11.64 -18.94
CA PHE A 523 -19.23 12.74 -18.25
C PHE A 523 -19.94 14.06 -18.51
N TRP A 524 -20.34 14.71 -17.42
CA TRP A 524 -20.82 16.09 -17.39
C TRP A 524 -19.67 16.96 -16.89
N ASP A 525 -18.85 17.44 -17.83
CA ASP A 525 -17.68 18.28 -17.54
C ASP A 525 -18.10 19.74 -17.34
N GLU A 526 -17.38 20.45 -16.47
CA GLU A 526 -17.72 21.81 -16.04
C GLU A 526 -19.18 21.94 -15.54
N PHE A 527 -19.66 20.91 -14.82
CA PHE A 527 -21.04 20.89 -14.31
C PHE A 527 -21.34 22.02 -13.32
N ASP A 528 -20.29 22.58 -12.73
CA ASP A 528 -20.32 23.69 -11.78
C ASP A 528 -20.30 25.08 -12.44
N SER A 529 -20.39 25.13 -13.77
CA SER A 529 -20.52 26.36 -14.56
C SER A 529 -21.86 27.08 -14.32
N SER A 530 -21.91 28.36 -14.71
CA SER A 530 -23.13 29.16 -14.65
C SER A 530 -24.03 28.94 -15.86
N LEU A 531 -25.35 29.02 -15.65
CA LEU A 531 -26.35 29.08 -16.72
C LEU A 531 -27.14 30.39 -16.56
N ASP A 532 -27.24 31.19 -17.62
CA ASP A 532 -27.93 32.49 -17.62
C ASP A 532 -27.50 33.42 -16.47
N GLY A 533 -26.19 33.46 -16.19
CA GLY A 533 -25.62 34.25 -15.08
C GLY A 533 -25.89 33.71 -13.68
N LYS A 534 -26.59 32.57 -13.54
CA LYS A 534 -26.82 31.90 -12.26
C LYS A 534 -25.72 30.85 -12.02
N PRO A 535 -24.90 31.00 -10.96
CA PRO A 535 -23.93 29.98 -10.56
C PRO A 535 -24.62 28.63 -10.32
N LEU A 536 -24.02 27.52 -10.76
CA LEU A 536 -24.60 26.17 -10.60
C LEU A 536 -25.99 26.00 -11.23
N GLY A 537 -26.34 26.84 -12.21
CA GLY A 537 -27.70 26.87 -12.78
C GLY A 537 -28.14 25.55 -13.42
N TRP A 538 -27.18 24.71 -13.83
CA TRP A 538 -27.41 23.41 -14.45
C TRP A 538 -27.95 22.32 -13.50
N LEU A 539 -27.65 22.38 -12.20
CA LEU A 539 -27.91 21.27 -11.26
C LEU A 539 -29.39 20.84 -11.21
N ARG A 540 -30.31 21.80 -11.29
CA ARG A 540 -31.76 21.54 -11.25
C ARG A 540 -32.24 20.59 -12.35
N PHE A 541 -31.57 20.60 -13.51
CA PHE A 541 -31.98 19.82 -14.68
C PHE A 541 -31.56 18.34 -14.59
N PHE A 542 -30.66 18.02 -13.66
CA PHE A 542 -30.23 16.64 -13.41
C PHE A 542 -31.05 15.93 -12.33
N LEU A 543 -31.87 16.65 -11.56
CA LEU A 543 -32.55 16.06 -10.39
C LEU A 543 -33.49 14.89 -10.76
N ALA A 544 -34.31 15.03 -11.81
CA ALA A 544 -35.18 13.96 -12.30
C ALA A 544 -34.38 12.85 -13.00
N PRO A 545 -33.45 13.15 -13.93
CA PRO A 545 -32.56 12.13 -14.51
C PRO A 545 -31.81 11.27 -13.49
N MET A 546 -31.36 11.85 -12.37
CA MET A 546 -30.64 11.12 -11.32
C MET A 546 -31.57 10.31 -10.40
N GLN A 547 -32.74 10.84 -10.08
CA GLN A 547 -33.64 10.25 -9.07
C GLN A 547 -34.58 9.21 -9.67
N ASP A 548 -35.20 9.59 -10.78
CA ASP A 548 -36.29 8.86 -11.40
C ASP A 548 -35.81 8.10 -12.65
N GLY A 549 -34.62 8.43 -13.16
CA GLY A 549 -34.05 7.79 -14.34
C GLY A 549 -34.76 8.19 -15.63
N GLU A 550 -35.38 9.37 -15.64
CA GLU A 550 -36.17 9.89 -16.76
C GLU A 550 -35.93 11.38 -16.99
N PHE A 551 -36.23 11.83 -18.20
CA PHE A 551 -36.17 13.25 -18.59
C PHE A 551 -37.41 13.62 -19.42
N GLN A 552 -37.79 14.90 -19.35
CA GLN A 552 -38.99 15.41 -20.01
C GLN A 552 -38.64 16.17 -21.29
N GLN A 553 -39.30 15.83 -22.40
CA GLN A 553 -39.25 16.56 -23.67
C GLN A 553 -40.67 16.99 -24.06
N GLY A 554 -41.00 18.25 -23.81
CA GLY A 554 -42.37 18.76 -23.99
C GLY A 554 -43.33 18.10 -22.98
N GLN A 555 -44.32 17.34 -23.48
CA GLN A 555 -45.27 16.60 -22.64
C GLN A 555 -44.89 15.12 -22.46
N LEU A 556 -43.84 14.65 -23.12
CA LEU A 556 -43.42 13.25 -23.06
C LEU A 556 -42.29 13.06 -22.04
N THR A 557 -42.38 11.96 -21.30
CA THR A 557 -41.34 11.50 -20.39
C THR A 557 -40.62 10.34 -21.02
N HIS A 558 -39.29 10.42 -21.06
CA HIS A 558 -38.43 9.40 -21.66
C HIS A 558 -37.56 8.74 -20.58
N PRO A 559 -37.54 7.39 -20.49
CA PRO A 559 -36.63 6.69 -19.61
C PRO A 559 -35.20 6.74 -20.17
N ILE A 560 -34.21 6.92 -19.30
CA ILE A 560 -32.79 6.88 -19.63
C ILE A 560 -32.28 5.43 -19.64
N GLY A 561 -32.74 4.64 -18.68
CA GLY A 561 -32.23 3.30 -18.41
C GLY A 561 -30.88 3.33 -17.66
N LYS A 562 -30.27 2.15 -17.56
CA LYS A 562 -29.08 1.93 -16.74
C LYS A 562 -27.91 2.74 -17.27
N ALA A 563 -27.35 3.65 -16.46
CA ALA A 563 -26.30 4.59 -16.87
C ALA A 563 -25.42 5.02 -15.69
N ILE A 564 -24.19 5.45 -15.98
CA ILE A 564 -23.29 6.04 -14.98
C ILE A 564 -23.08 7.53 -15.34
N PHE A 565 -23.50 8.42 -14.46
CA PHE A 565 -23.28 9.86 -14.57
C PHE A 565 -22.08 10.28 -13.74
N VAL A 566 -21.13 10.94 -14.39
CA VAL A 566 -19.91 11.45 -13.78
C VAL A 566 -19.88 12.97 -13.89
N PHE A 567 -20.10 13.66 -12.78
CA PHE A 567 -20.10 15.12 -12.72
C PHE A 567 -18.70 15.62 -12.37
N ALA A 568 -17.97 16.15 -13.35
CA ALA A 568 -16.59 16.58 -13.19
C ALA A 568 -16.50 18.11 -13.04
N GLY A 569 -16.10 18.57 -11.86
CA GLY A 569 -16.04 20.01 -11.52
C GLY A 569 -14.75 20.67 -12.00
N GLY A 570 -14.86 21.91 -12.49
CA GLY A 570 -13.73 22.73 -12.91
C GLY A 570 -13.30 23.79 -11.88
N THR A 571 -14.21 24.22 -11.02
CA THR A 571 -14.02 25.38 -10.12
C THR A 571 -13.62 25.00 -8.70
N SER A 572 -13.99 23.81 -8.24
CA SER A 572 -13.75 23.32 -6.89
C SER A 572 -12.73 22.17 -6.88
N SER A 573 -11.69 22.28 -6.04
CA SER A 573 -10.64 21.25 -5.93
C SER A 573 -11.06 20.05 -5.09
N SER A 574 -12.08 20.19 -4.24
CA SER A 574 -12.64 19.13 -3.39
C SER A 574 -14.13 19.33 -3.13
N LEU A 575 -14.82 18.27 -2.67
CA LEU A 575 -16.22 18.36 -2.20
C LEU A 575 -16.39 19.41 -1.07
N ASP A 576 -15.43 19.46 -0.15
CA ASP A 576 -15.41 20.46 0.92
C ASP A 576 -15.36 21.89 0.36
N SER A 577 -14.50 22.15 -0.62
CA SER A 577 -14.43 23.45 -1.27
C SER A 577 -15.73 23.78 -2.02
N PHE A 578 -16.37 22.79 -2.64
CA PHE A 578 -17.64 22.95 -3.35
C PHE A 578 -18.79 23.34 -2.42
N THR A 579 -18.81 22.80 -1.20
CA THR A 579 -19.85 23.05 -0.20
C THR A 579 -19.60 24.32 0.62
N LYS A 580 -18.35 24.63 0.98
CA LYS A 580 -17.99 25.77 1.85
C LYS A 580 -17.84 27.11 1.11
N SER A 581 -17.46 27.11 -0.18
CA SER A 581 -17.02 28.33 -0.88
C SER A 581 -18.13 29.28 -1.37
N LYS A 582 -19.42 28.93 -1.21
CA LYS A 582 -20.52 29.66 -1.86
C LYS A 582 -21.45 30.31 -0.85
N LYS A 583 -21.97 31.50 -1.17
CA LYS A 583 -23.02 32.18 -0.39
C LYS A 583 -24.19 31.22 -0.20
N GLN A 584 -24.52 30.86 1.05
CA GLN A 584 -25.51 29.84 1.42
C GLN A 584 -26.82 29.95 0.60
N ASN A 585 -27.32 31.17 0.40
CA ASN A 585 -28.57 31.40 -0.34
C ASN A 585 -28.47 31.01 -1.83
N GLN A 586 -27.38 31.33 -2.51
CA GLN A 586 -27.17 30.96 -3.92
C GLN A 586 -27.03 29.44 -4.09
N PHE A 587 -26.42 28.77 -3.10
CA PHE A 587 -26.24 27.33 -3.10
C PHE A 587 -27.58 26.58 -2.99
N VAL A 588 -28.49 27.08 -2.13
CA VAL A 588 -29.84 26.53 -1.98
C VAL A 588 -30.72 26.85 -3.21
N GLU A 589 -30.68 28.08 -3.73
CA GLU A 589 -31.44 28.47 -4.93
C GLU A 589 -31.06 27.66 -6.18
N ALA A 590 -29.79 27.23 -6.27
CA ALA A 590 -29.30 26.37 -7.33
C ALA A 590 -29.70 24.90 -7.17
N LYS A 591 -30.39 24.52 -6.08
CA LYS A 591 -30.73 23.12 -5.73
C LYS A 591 -29.49 22.25 -5.53
N ALA A 592 -28.38 22.83 -5.08
CA ALA A 592 -27.17 22.07 -4.83
C ALA A 592 -27.32 21.03 -3.69
N PRO A 593 -28.02 21.29 -2.57
CA PRO A 593 -28.29 20.27 -1.55
C PRO A 593 -29.08 19.07 -2.10
N ASP A 594 -30.12 19.34 -2.91
CA ASP A 594 -30.92 18.31 -3.60
C ASP A 594 -30.07 17.48 -4.57
N PHE A 595 -29.13 18.12 -5.27
CA PHE A 595 -28.20 17.43 -6.16
C PHE A 595 -27.23 16.54 -5.37
N LEU A 596 -26.62 17.06 -4.30
CA LEU A 596 -25.68 16.32 -3.47
C LEU A 596 -26.34 15.10 -2.81
N SER A 597 -27.60 15.20 -2.38
CA SER A 597 -28.32 14.05 -1.80
C SER A 597 -28.60 12.92 -2.79
N ARG A 598 -28.50 13.19 -4.10
CA ARG A 598 -28.69 12.20 -5.19
C ARG A 598 -27.37 11.58 -5.66
N LEU A 599 -26.22 12.10 -5.22
CA LEU A 599 -24.92 11.47 -5.47
C LEU A 599 -24.79 10.19 -4.65
N LYS A 600 -24.19 9.16 -5.24
CA LYS A 600 -23.88 7.87 -4.58
C LYS A 600 -22.42 7.76 -4.16
N GLY A 601 -21.56 8.68 -4.62
CA GLY A 601 -20.15 8.75 -4.24
C GLY A 601 -19.47 9.98 -4.81
N PHE A 602 -18.27 10.26 -4.33
CA PHE A 602 -17.42 11.31 -4.87
C PHE A 602 -15.94 10.91 -4.88
N LEU A 603 -15.15 11.59 -5.70
CA LEU A 603 -13.70 11.42 -5.79
C LEU A 603 -13.01 12.79 -5.81
N ASN A 604 -12.02 12.98 -4.94
CA ASN A 604 -11.13 14.15 -4.98
C ASN A 604 -9.80 13.73 -5.63
N VAL A 605 -9.45 14.33 -6.77
CA VAL A 605 -8.21 14.04 -7.50
C VAL A 605 -7.21 15.17 -7.28
N LEU A 606 -6.11 14.87 -6.59
CA LEU A 606 -5.15 15.87 -6.10
C LEU A 606 -4.32 16.51 -7.22
N GLY A 607 -3.87 15.72 -8.20
CA GLY A 607 -2.94 16.16 -9.24
C GLY A 607 -1.48 16.31 -8.73
N PRO A 608 -0.54 16.75 -9.59
CA PRO A 608 0.89 16.68 -9.31
C PRO A 608 1.44 17.79 -8.40
N ASN A 609 0.66 18.84 -8.13
CA ASN A 609 1.13 19.96 -7.31
C ASN A 609 0.92 19.67 -5.81
N PRO A 610 1.82 20.15 -4.92
CA PRO A 610 1.63 20.05 -3.48
C PRO A 610 0.27 20.61 -3.05
N GLN A 611 -0.43 19.89 -2.18
CA GLN A 611 -1.67 20.38 -1.56
C GLN A 611 -1.34 21.01 -0.21
N LEU A 612 -1.44 22.34 -0.11
CA LEU A 612 -1.28 23.05 1.15
C LEU A 612 -2.63 23.10 1.88
N SER A 613 -2.68 22.60 3.11
CA SER A 613 -3.84 22.71 3.99
C SER A 613 -3.41 23.21 5.37
N GLU A 614 -4.33 23.84 6.11
CA GLU A 614 -4.05 24.38 7.45
C GLU A 614 -3.58 23.31 8.47
N GLU A 615 -3.83 22.02 8.19
CA GLU A 615 -3.57 20.91 9.12
C GLU A 615 -2.52 19.89 8.65
N ARG A 616 -2.14 19.89 7.36
CA ARG A 616 -1.14 18.96 6.80
C ARG A 616 -0.31 19.58 5.69
N ASP A 617 1.00 19.36 5.82
CA ASP A 617 1.95 19.40 4.72
C ASP A 617 1.75 18.15 3.83
N ASP A 618 1.90 18.29 2.51
CA ASP A 618 1.79 17.19 1.53
C ASP A 618 3.18 16.78 1.03
N PRO A 619 4.02 16.10 1.85
CA PRO A 619 5.36 15.71 1.42
C PRO A 619 5.34 14.59 0.34
N TYR A 620 4.23 13.86 0.22
CA TYR A 620 4.10 12.71 -0.68
C TYR A 620 3.80 13.11 -2.14
N PHE A 621 3.61 14.40 -2.42
CA PHE A 621 3.44 14.89 -3.79
C PHE A 621 4.59 14.47 -4.72
N ILE A 622 5.82 14.34 -4.21
CA ILE A 622 6.99 13.91 -4.99
C ILE A 622 6.86 12.45 -5.44
N VAL A 623 6.24 11.59 -4.62
CA VAL A 623 5.96 10.18 -4.96
C VAL A 623 4.82 10.13 -5.99
N ARG A 624 3.78 10.95 -5.80
CA ARG A 624 2.69 11.11 -6.77
C ARG A 624 3.21 11.56 -8.14
N ARG A 625 4.13 12.53 -8.17
CA ARG A 625 4.81 12.97 -9.41
C ARG A 625 5.62 11.87 -10.05
N ALA A 626 6.33 11.05 -9.26
CA ALA A 626 7.10 9.93 -9.76
C ALA A 626 6.21 8.90 -10.47
N LEU A 627 5.06 8.55 -9.87
CA LEU A 627 4.07 7.64 -10.46
C LEU A 627 3.48 8.20 -11.77
N LEU A 628 3.08 9.47 -11.77
CA LEU A 628 2.56 10.14 -12.96
C LEU A 628 3.62 10.22 -14.07
N LEU A 629 4.86 10.58 -13.73
CA LEU A 629 5.95 10.71 -14.68
C LEU A 629 6.33 9.36 -15.31
N ARG A 630 6.38 8.29 -14.51
CA ARG A 630 6.58 6.92 -15.00
C ARG A 630 5.53 6.54 -16.03
N SER A 631 4.25 6.73 -15.69
CA SER A 631 3.11 6.44 -16.58
C SER A 631 3.16 7.27 -17.88
N LEU A 632 3.55 8.54 -17.81
CA LEU A 632 3.72 9.39 -19.00
C LEU A 632 4.80 8.85 -19.94
N PHE A 633 5.97 8.45 -19.40
CA PHE A 633 7.03 7.90 -20.24
C PHE A 633 6.66 6.56 -20.84
N GLU A 634 5.99 5.67 -20.09
CA GLU A 634 5.52 4.37 -20.60
C GLU A 634 4.57 4.54 -21.79
N ARG A 635 3.67 5.53 -21.72
CA ARG A 635 2.68 5.81 -22.77
C ARG A 635 3.24 6.57 -23.96
N LEU A 636 4.04 7.62 -23.72
CA LEU A 636 4.45 8.55 -24.78
C LEU A 636 5.80 8.21 -25.40
N THR A 637 6.69 7.56 -24.65
CA THR A 637 8.06 7.31 -25.07
C THR A 637 8.55 5.90 -24.67
N PRO A 638 7.85 4.82 -25.07
CA PRO A 638 8.23 3.45 -24.74
C PRO A 638 9.66 3.08 -25.20
N GLN A 639 10.20 3.77 -26.20
CA GLN A 639 11.56 3.59 -26.70
C GLN A 639 12.68 3.97 -25.70
N LEU A 640 12.36 4.69 -24.61
CA LEU A 640 13.32 5.06 -23.57
C LEU A 640 13.55 3.96 -22.53
N PHE A 641 12.75 2.89 -22.53
CA PHE A 641 12.93 1.78 -21.59
C PHE A 641 13.90 0.75 -22.15
N ASP A 642 14.74 0.20 -21.27
CA ASP A 642 15.60 -0.91 -21.63
C ASP A 642 14.91 -2.28 -21.54
N VAL A 643 15.68 -3.34 -21.78
CA VAL A 643 15.21 -4.73 -21.72
C VAL A 643 14.69 -5.15 -20.33
N ASN A 644 15.11 -4.48 -19.27
CA ASN A 644 14.65 -4.71 -17.90
C ASN A 644 13.51 -3.75 -17.52
N HIS A 645 12.95 -3.05 -18.49
CA HIS A 645 11.94 -2.02 -18.31
C HIS A 645 12.41 -0.86 -17.41
N LYS A 646 13.72 -0.58 -17.37
CA LYS A 646 14.30 0.55 -16.67
C LYS A 646 14.35 1.78 -17.57
N LEU A 647 13.87 2.92 -17.07
CA LEU A 647 13.85 4.18 -17.82
C LEU A 647 15.27 4.76 -17.95
N ARG A 648 15.63 5.18 -19.16
CA ARG A 648 16.90 5.83 -19.47
C ARG A 648 16.73 7.35 -19.55
N ILE A 649 17.03 8.04 -18.44
CA ILE A 649 16.88 9.50 -18.30
C ILE A 649 18.04 10.12 -17.51
N ASP A 650 18.42 11.35 -17.83
CA ASP A 650 19.37 12.15 -17.06
C ASP A 650 18.80 12.48 -15.66
N THR A 651 19.62 12.31 -14.62
CA THR A 651 19.18 12.52 -13.22
C THR A 651 18.75 13.96 -12.94
N GLY A 652 19.34 14.94 -13.62
CA GLY A 652 18.94 16.34 -13.50
C GLY A 652 17.55 16.60 -14.08
N ILE A 653 17.23 16.01 -15.23
CA ILE A 653 15.88 16.10 -15.81
C ILE A 653 14.86 15.47 -14.87
N MET A 654 15.15 14.26 -14.38
CA MET A 654 14.28 13.58 -13.43
C MET A 654 14.06 14.43 -12.16
N ARG A 655 15.13 14.97 -11.57
CA ARG A 655 15.06 15.89 -10.42
C ARG A 655 14.17 17.08 -10.73
N ALA A 656 14.33 17.71 -11.90
CA ALA A 656 13.52 18.87 -12.30
C ALA A 656 12.03 18.55 -12.39
N PHE A 657 11.64 17.41 -12.97
CA PHE A 657 10.24 16.98 -12.96
C PHE A 657 9.71 16.70 -11.54
N LEU A 658 10.54 16.15 -10.66
CA LEU A 658 10.09 15.80 -9.32
C LEU A 658 10.00 17.02 -8.39
N ARG A 659 10.95 17.96 -8.49
CA ARG A 659 11.16 19.03 -7.50
C ARG A 659 10.66 20.42 -7.90
N VAL A 660 10.32 20.68 -9.16
CA VAL A 660 9.84 22.02 -9.57
C VAL A 660 8.63 22.46 -8.75
N ASP A 661 8.57 23.73 -8.32
CA ASP A 661 7.56 24.18 -7.35
C ASP A 661 6.12 23.83 -7.76
N SER A 662 5.77 24.12 -9.01
CA SER A 662 4.43 23.82 -9.53
C SER A 662 4.40 23.65 -11.05
N TYR A 663 3.38 22.92 -11.49
CA TYR A 663 2.96 22.79 -12.88
C TYR A 663 1.74 23.66 -13.14
N ARG A 664 1.85 24.59 -14.11
CA ARG A 664 0.80 25.59 -14.42
C ARG A 664 -0.55 24.96 -14.79
N HIS A 665 -0.53 23.80 -15.43
CA HIS A 665 -1.72 23.06 -15.85
C HIS A 665 -1.73 21.60 -15.36
N GLY A 666 -1.15 21.33 -14.18
CA GLY A 666 -1.13 19.99 -13.59
C GLY A 666 -0.42 18.97 -14.47
N SER A 667 -0.98 17.76 -14.59
CA SER A 667 -0.35 16.67 -15.35
C SER A 667 -0.24 16.96 -16.85
N ARG A 668 -1.10 17.83 -17.40
CA ARG A 668 -1.00 18.30 -18.80
C ARG A 668 0.30 19.06 -19.06
N SER A 669 0.82 19.76 -18.06
CA SER A 669 2.11 20.46 -18.18
C SER A 669 3.28 19.47 -18.20
N MET A 670 3.24 18.43 -17.36
CA MET A 670 4.23 17.34 -17.41
C MET A 670 4.21 16.66 -18.78
N GLU A 671 3.01 16.31 -19.25
CA GLU A 671 2.79 15.67 -20.55
C GLU A 671 3.32 16.53 -21.71
N ALA A 672 3.01 17.83 -21.71
CA ALA A 672 3.45 18.74 -22.75
C ALA A 672 4.97 18.91 -22.79
N ILE A 673 5.65 18.98 -21.64
CA ILE A 673 7.12 19.05 -21.60
C ILE A 673 7.73 17.80 -22.24
N VAL A 674 7.21 16.61 -21.92
CA VAL A 674 7.66 15.35 -22.55
C VAL A 674 7.37 15.34 -24.05
N ALA A 675 6.16 15.72 -24.47
CA ALA A 675 5.75 15.70 -25.87
C ALA A 675 6.50 16.73 -26.75
N MET A 676 6.86 17.90 -26.20
CA MET A 676 7.67 18.91 -26.89
C MET A 676 9.16 18.56 -26.90
N SER A 677 9.60 17.61 -26.08
CA SER A 677 10.98 17.14 -26.08
C SER A 677 11.29 16.37 -27.36
N ARG A 678 12.51 16.50 -27.86
CA ARG A 678 12.92 15.92 -29.16
C ARG A 678 13.27 14.42 -29.05
N LEU A 679 12.30 13.59 -28.65
CA LEU A 679 12.52 12.19 -28.23
C LEU A 679 12.22 11.12 -29.29
N GLY A 680 11.87 11.50 -30.52
CA GLY A 680 11.33 10.58 -31.55
C GLY A 680 12.10 9.26 -31.73
N ASN A 681 13.43 9.33 -31.87
CA ASN A 681 14.30 8.14 -31.98
C ASN A 681 15.30 8.02 -30.81
N ALA A 682 15.10 8.78 -29.74
CA ALA A 682 16.01 8.76 -28.60
C ALA A 682 15.82 7.48 -27.79
N THR A 683 16.92 6.85 -27.37
CA THR A 683 16.92 5.71 -26.44
C THR A 683 17.34 6.12 -25.03
N HIS A 684 17.66 7.41 -24.83
CA HIS A 684 17.97 8.02 -23.54
C HIS A 684 17.55 9.49 -23.56
N PHE A 685 16.85 9.94 -22.52
CA PHE A 685 16.43 11.34 -22.39
C PHE A 685 17.56 12.17 -21.77
N ASN A 686 18.42 12.68 -22.64
CA ASN A 686 19.49 13.63 -22.33
C ASN A 686 19.00 15.09 -22.30
N ARG A 687 19.73 15.96 -21.60
CA ARG A 687 19.41 17.39 -21.43
C ARG A 687 19.27 18.15 -22.74
N SER A 688 19.97 17.72 -23.80
CA SER A 688 19.91 18.31 -25.14
C SER A 688 18.55 18.12 -25.84
N TYR A 689 17.71 17.22 -25.35
CA TYR A 689 16.37 16.98 -25.92
C TYR A 689 15.28 17.82 -25.26
N LEU A 690 15.59 18.56 -24.19
CA LEU A 690 14.62 19.42 -23.52
C LEU A 690 14.10 20.52 -24.46
N PRO A 691 12.84 20.95 -24.30
CA PRO A 691 12.31 22.12 -24.99
C PRO A 691 13.11 23.38 -24.64
N PRO A 692 13.19 24.38 -25.53
CA PRO A 692 13.71 25.71 -25.20
C PRO A 692 12.94 26.35 -24.04
N GLU A 693 13.58 27.25 -23.29
CA GLU A 693 12.99 27.91 -22.11
C GLU A 693 11.64 28.59 -22.39
N GLU A 694 11.48 29.22 -23.57
CA GLU A 694 10.21 29.84 -23.98
C GLU A 694 9.04 28.84 -24.07
N GLN A 695 9.32 27.58 -24.42
CA GLN A 695 8.31 26.52 -24.42
C GLN A 695 8.06 26.00 -23.00
N LEU A 696 9.11 25.87 -22.18
CA LEU A 696 8.98 25.47 -20.77
C LEU A 696 8.15 26.48 -19.96
N ARG A 697 8.25 27.78 -20.27
CA ARG A 697 7.52 28.88 -19.63
C ARG A 697 6.00 28.72 -19.71
N LEU A 698 5.46 27.98 -20.67
CA LEU A 698 4.02 27.68 -20.73
C LEU A 698 3.56 26.70 -19.64
N HIS A 699 4.47 25.96 -19.03
CA HIS A 699 4.15 24.78 -18.21
C HIS A 699 4.73 24.82 -16.80
N VAL A 700 5.91 25.41 -16.64
CA VAL A 700 6.66 25.52 -15.38
C VAL A 700 7.34 26.89 -15.29
N ASP A 701 7.91 27.21 -14.14
CA ASP A 701 8.93 28.25 -14.08
C ASP A 701 10.22 27.74 -14.75
N PRO A 702 10.64 28.31 -15.89
CA PRO A 702 11.77 27.78 -16.65
C PRO A 702 13.08 27.92 -15.87
N HIS A 703 13.24 28.99 -15.07
CA HIS A 703 14.47 29.22 -14.29
C HIS A 703 14.68 28.15 -13.24
N SER A 704 13.66 27.89 -12.42
CA SER A 704 13.70 26.86 -11.38
C SER A 704 13.86 25.48 -11.97
N PHE A 705 13.16 25.18 -13.09
CA PHE A 705 13.29 23.90 -13.78
C PHE A 705 14.72 23.68 -14.31
N VAL A 706 15.30 24.66 -15.02
CA VAL A 706 16.66 24.58 -15.56
C VAL A 706 17.71 24.51 -14.45
N ALA A 707 17.55 25.27 -13.36
CA ALA A 707 18.41 25.16 -12.19
C ALA A 707 18.43 23.73 -11.62
N LEU A 708 17.27 23.09 -11.48
CA LEU A 708 17.16 21.70 -11.02
C LEU A 708 17.82 20.71 -11.99
N VAL A 709 17.70 20.95 -13.31
CA VAL A 709 18.40 20.15 -14.34
C VAL A 709 19.91 20.26 -14.21
N HIS A 710 20.42 21.47 -13.99
CA HIS A 710 21.85 21.74 -13.95
C HIS A 710 22.49 21.58 -12.57
N HIS A 711 21.70 21.28 -11.53
CA HIS A 711 22.18 21.10 -10.17
C HIS A 711 23.41 20.17 -10.12
N LEU A 712 24.52 20.71 -9.60
CA LEU A 712 25.81 20.03 -9.55
C LEU A 712 25.76 18.86 -8.55
N GLU A 713 26.01 17.65 -9.05
CA GLU A 713 26.19 16.47 -8.19
C GLU A 713 27.67 16.35 -7.77
N LEU A 714 27.93 16.70 -6.51
CA LEU A 714 29.25 16.62 -5.89
C LEU A 714 29.59 15.17 -5.49
N ARG A 715 29.94 14.35 -6.48
CA ARG A 715 30.48 12.99 -6.22
C ARG A 715 31.72 13.05 -5.34
N GLU A 716 32.00 12.01 -4.55
CA GLU A 716 33.04 11.98 -3.51
C GLU A 716 34.41 12.54 -3.98
N GLN A 717 34.88 12.14 -5.17
CA GLN A 717 36.14 12.63 -5.73
C GLN A 717 36.12 14.14 -6.06
N LEU A 718 35.01 14.63 -6.63
CA LEU A 718 34.85 16.05 -6.95
C LEU A 718 34.67 16.88 -5.69
N LEU A 719 33.86 16.39 -4.74
CA LEU A 719 33.68 17.01 -3.43
C LEU A 719 35.02 17.14 -2.70
N GLU A 720 35.81 16.07 -2.61
CA GLU A 720 37.10 16.07 -1.94
C GLU A 720 38.12 16.98 -2.66
N LYS A 721 38.12 17.00 -4.00
CA LYS A 721 38.92 17.94 -4.79
C LYS A 721 38.53 19.39 -4.45
N LEU A 722 37.25 19.71 -4.50
CA LEU A 722 36.74 21.05 -4.23
C LEU A 722 36.97 21.46 -2.77
N ALA A 723 36.81 20.57 -1.80
CA ALA A 723 37.08 20.85 -0.38
C ALA A 723 38.55 21.17 -0.13
N ARG A 724 39.47 20.45 -0.79
CA ARG A 724 40.91 20.75 -0.76
C ARG A 724 41.22 22.11 -1.36
N LEU A 725 40.57 22.45 -2.48
CA LEU A 725 40.73 23.75 -3.12
C LEU A 725 40.16 24.88 -2.27
N ASN A 726 39.01 24.67 -1.63
CA ASN A 726 38.40 25.61 -0.70
C ASN A 726 39.37 25.98 0.43
N HIS A 727 39.94 24.96 1.08
CA HIS A 727 40.94 25.19 2.14
C HIS A 727 42.22 25.84 1.61
N LYS A 728 42.67 25.47 0.40
CA LYS A 728 43.85 26.09 -0.22
C LYS A 728 43.64 27.58 -0.48
N LEU A 729 42.46 27.98 -0.95
CA LEU A 729 42.12 29.39 -1.14
C LEU A 729 42.11 30.14 0.20
N PHE A 730 41.48 29.57 1.23
CA PHE A 730 41.50 30.09 2.59
C PHE A 730 42.93 30.24 3.15
N TYR A 731 43.75 29.19 3.04
CA TYR A 731 45.15 29.17 3.46
C TYR A 731 45.96 30.28 2.79
N ASN A 732 45.80 30.44 1.47
CA ASN A 732 46.52 31.47 0.71
C ASN A 732 46.06 32.87 1.10
N ASN A 733 44.76 33.08 1.32
CA ASN A 733 44.22 34.37 1.76
C ASN A 733 44.83 34.78 3.11
N LEU A 734 44.83 33.89 4.11
CA LEU A 734 45.47 34.15 5.40
C LEU A 734 46.96 34.48 5.25
N LYS A 735 47.71 33.73 4.43
CA LYS A 735 49.12 34.05 4.19
C LYS A 735 49.33 35.42 3.56
N SER A 736 48.49 35.82 2.59
CA SER A 736 48.59 37.16 1.98
C SER A 736 48.30 38.30 2.96
N GLN A 737 47.55 38.02 4.03
CA GLN A 737 47.25 38.96 5.10
C GLN A 737 48.32 38.95 6.23
N GLY A 738 49.41 38.20 6.06
CA GLY A 738 50.53 38.17 7.02
C GLY A 738 50.37 37.20 8.19
N TYR A 739 49.35 36.33 8.17
CA TYR A 739 49.19 35.33 9.23
C TYR A 739 50.28 34.27 9.19
N ILE A 740 50.76 33.88 10.37
CA ILE A 740 51.63 32.72 10.57
C ILE A 740 50.87 31.60 11.30
N TRP A 741 51.43 30.40 11.30
CA TRP A 741 50.84 29.29 12.04
C TRP A 741 51.04 29.47 13.56
N GLY A 742 50.00 29.22 14.35
CA GLY A 742 50.07 29.13 15.81
C GLY A 742 48.95 28.27 16.37
N LYS A 743 49.12 27.69 17.57
CA LYS A 743 48.13 26.75 18.15
C LYS A 743 46.77 27.39 18.45
N VAL A 744 46.76 28.69 18.73
CA VAL A 744 45.56 29.50 18.97
C VAL A 744 45.46 30.53 17.85
N THR A 745 44.24 30.76 17.37
CA THR A 745 43.98 31.86 16.44
C THR A 745 43.91 33.15 17.25
N ASP A 746 44.83 34.06 16.99
CA ASP A 746 44.97 35.34 17.69
C ASP A 746 45.17 36.45 16.67
N GLU A 747 44.16 37.30 16.52
CA GLU A 747 44.16 38.42 15.57
C GLU A 747 44.91 39.65 16.07
N ASP A 748 45.22 39.69 17.38
CA ASP A 748 45.89 40.80 18.06
C ASP A 748 47.41 40.56 18.21
N ALA A 749 47.88 39.34 17.95
CA ALA A 749 49.30 38.99 17.94
C ALA A 749 50.06 39.65 16.77
N ASP A 750 51.34 39.97 16.97
CA ASP A 750 52.24 40.48 15.92
C ASP A 750 53.48 39.56 15.76
N PRO A 751 53.57 38.76 14.67
CA PRO A 751 52.59 38.61 13.60
C PRO A 751 51.37 37.78 14.01
N LYS A 752 50.22 38.03 13.39
CA LYS A 752 48.94 37.35 13.67
C LYS A 752 49.07 35.83 13.51
N THR A 753 48.43 35.06 14.39
CA THR A 753 48.49 33.59 14.34
C THR A 753 47.15 32.98 13.94
N HIS A 754 47.17 31.93 13.11
CA HIS A 754 45.97 31.16 12.77
C HIS A 754 46.20 29.65 12.86
N SER A 755 45.33 28.96 13.60
CA SER A 755 45.44 27.52 13.90
C SER A 755 45.24 26.60 12.69
N SER A 756 44.44 27.01 11.70
CA SER A 756 44.22 26.25 10.46
C SER A 756 45.24 26.52 9.35
N LEU A 757 46.35 27.22 9.63
CA LEU A 757 47.39 27.52 8.63
C LEU A 757 48.30 26.30 8.38
N VAL A 758 47.68 25.18 8.04
CA VAL A 758 48.28 23.86 7.77
C VAL A 758 47.76 23.29 6.44
N SER A 759 48.35 22.20 5.93
CA SER A 759 47.80 21.52 4.75
C SER A 759 46.43 20.90 5.03
N PHE A 760 45.62 20.70 3.99
CA PHE A 760 44.29 20.07 4.14
C PHE A 760 44.37 18.70 4.82
N THR A 761 45.42 17.91 4.55
CA THR A 761 45.64 16.61 5.18
C THR A 761 46.01 16.68 6.66
N ALA A 762 46.54 17.81 7.11
CA ALA A 762 46.94 18.06 8.50
C ALA A 762 45.82 18.74 9.32
N LEU A 763 44.70 19.12 8.69
CA LEU A 763 43.51 19.59 9.39
C LEU A 763 42.89 18.49 10.25
N SER A 764 42.23 18.90 11.33
CA SER A 764 41.40 17.99 12.12
C SER A 764 40.31 17.34 11.24
N PRO A 765 39.82 16.14 11.59
CA PRO A 765 38.68 15.53 10.89
C PRO A 765 37.47 16.47 10.78
N HIS A 766 37.22 17.26 11.82
CA HIS A 766 36.14 18.25 11.88
C HIS A 766 36.33 19.37 10.85
N GLU A 767 37.51 20.02 10.80
CA GLU A 767 37.78 21.09 9.84
C GLU A 767 37.78 20.61 8.38
N ARG A 768 38.16 19.35 8.13
CA ARG A 768 38.01 18.75 6.81
C ARG A 768 36.53 18.61 6.44
N GLU A 769 35.69 18.21 7.38
CA GLU A 769 34.26 18.10 7.14
C GLU A 769 33.58 19.46 6.98
N GLU A 770 33.99 20.50 7.72
CA GLU A 770 33.53 21.88 7.51
C GLU A 770 33.78 22.36 6.08
N ASN A 771 34.96 22.07 5.53
CA ASN A 771 35.28 22.39 4.14
C ASN A 771 34.41 21.61 3.15
N ARG A 772 34.12 20.33 3.42
CA ARG A 772 33.19 19.54 2.59
C ARG A 772 31.77 20.09 2.68
N ALA A 773 31.30 20.42 3.88
CA ALA A 773 29.97 20.98 4.10
C ALA A 773 29.79 22.33 3.39
N ALA A 774 30.78 23.22 3.46
CA ALA A 774 30.78 24.48 2.72
C ALA A 774 30.66 24.25 1.20
N VAL A 775 31.45 23.34 0.65
CA VAL A 775 31.39 22.99 -0.78
C VAL A 775 30.06 22.34 -1.15
N ARG A 776 29.50 21.46 -0.31
CA ARG A 776 28.20 20.82 -0.53
C ARG A 776 27.07 21.83 -0.67
N ASP A 777 27.17 22.96 0.01
CA ASP A 777 26.11 23.99 0.02
C ASP A 777 26.21 25.00 -1.14
N ILE A 778 27.35 25.09 -1.84
CA ILE A 778 27.54 26.02 -2.97
C ILE A 778 26.39 25.97 -4.00
N PRO A 779 25.97 24.79 -4.50
CA PRO A 779 24.89 24.72 -5.48
C PRO A 779 23.55 25.26 -4.95
N ASN A 780 23.21 24.97 -3.69
CA ASN A 780 21.97 25.44 -3.06
C ASN A 780 21.96 26.96 -2.93
N LYS A 781 23.05 27.51 -2.38
CA LYS A 781 23.23 28.95 -2.19
C LYS A 781 23.10 29.73 -3.49
N LEU A 782 23.72 29.23 -4.57
CA LEU A 782 23.63 29.84 -5.90
C LEU A 782 22.21 29.72 -6.48
N ALA A 783 21.58 28.56 -6.33
CA ALA A 783 20.22 28.32 -6.84
C ALA A 783 19.18 29.25 -6.20
N THR A 784 19.30 29.59 -4.91
CA THR A 784 18.42 30.55 -4.20
C THR A 784 18.30 31.89 -4.90
N PHE A 785 19.37 32.33 -5.59
CA PHE A 785 19.40 33.61 -6.31
C PHE A 785 19.34 33.43 -7.83
N GLY A 786 18.89 32.27 -8.33
CA GLY A 786 18.74 32.03 -9.76
C GLY A 786 20.07 31.90 -10.50
N TYR A 787 21.12 31.42 -9.83
CA TYR A 787 22.38 31.05 -10.47
C TYR A 787 22.48 29.53 -10.63
N ALA A 788 23.02 29.10 -11.76
CA ALA A 788 23.32 27.69 -12.01
C ALA A 788 24.83 27.48 -12.20
N ILE A 789 25.31 26.31 -11.78
CA ILE A 789 26.67 25.85 -12.05
C ILE A 789 26.64 25.04 -13.34
N VAL A 790 27.41 25.46 -14.35
CA VAL A 790 27.47 24.78 -15.65
C VAL A 790 28.90 24.39 -16.01
N PRO A 791 29.13 23.30 -16.75
CA PRO A 791 30.45 22.98 -17.27
C PRO A 791 30.96 24.12 -18.15
N MET A 792 32.19 24.56 -17.91
CA MET A 792 32.82 25.63 -18.67
C MET A 792 33.06 25.17 -20.11
N ARG A 793 32.45 25.83 -21.10
CA ARG A 793 32.60 25.48 -22.53
C ARG A 793 33.49 26.47 -23.29
N ASN A 794 33.45 27.74 -22.90
CA ASN A 794 34.28 28.83 -23.44
C ASN A 794 34.92 29.64 -22.30
N ASN A 795 35.75 30.64 -22.65
CA ASN A 795 36.37 31.59 -21.71
C ASN A 795 35.33 32.60 -21.18
N GLU A 796 34.23 32.09 -20.62
CA GLU A 796 33.11 32.85 -20.08
C GLU A 796 33.60 33.80 -18.97
N GLN A 797 33.08 35.03 -18.98
CA GLN A 797 33.45 36.05 -17.99
C GLN A 797 33.00 35.63 -16.60
N ALA A 798 33.75 36.04 -15.58
CA ALA A 798 33.39 35.79 -14.19
C ALA A 798 32.02 36.42 -13.90
N VAL A 799 31.12 35.66 -13.27
CA VAL A 799 29.83 36.18 -12.83
C VAL A 799 30.06 37.26 -11.77
N GLU A 800 29.47 38.43 -11.96
CA GLU A 800 29.38 39.45 -10.93
C GLU A 800 28.03 39.34 -10.22
N PHE A 801 28.09 39.21 -8.90
CA PHE A 801 26.89 39.15 -8.06
C PHE A 801 26.43 40.57 -7.71
N PRO A 802 25.15 40.93 -7.93
CA PRO A 802 24.60 42.18 -7.42
C PRO A 802 24.80 42.29 -5.91
N ILE A 803 25.18 43.47 -5.40
CA ILE A 803 25.48 43.69 -3.98
C ILE A 803 24.37 43.19 -3.03
N PRO A 804 23.06 43.39 -3.31
CA PRO A 804 22.01 42.86 -2.44
C PRO A 804 22.03 41.32 -2.36
N GLU A 805 22.18 40.64 -3.49
CA GLU A 805 22.23 39.17 -3.56
C GLU A 805 23.50 38.64 -2.90
N LEU A 806 24.64 39.31 -3.10
CA LEU A 806 25.91 38.96 -2.49
C LEU A 806 25.83 38.98 -0.95
N LYS A 807 25.21 40.01 -0.38
CA LYS A 807 25.04 40.14 1.08
C LYS A 807 24.17 39.03 1.65
N GLU A 808 23.06 38.70 0.99
CA GLU A 808 22.19 37.62 1.45
C GLU A 808 22.86 36.25 1.28
N MET A 809 23.61 36.01 0.20
CA MET A 809 24.39 34.77 0.05
C MET A 809 25.49 34.64 1.12
N ALA A 810 26.15 35.74 1.48
CA ALA A 810 27.14 35.76 2.55
C ALA A 810 26.50 35.48 3.92
N LYS A 811 25.32 36.04 4.17
CA LYS A 811 24.52 35.75 5.36
C LYS A 811 24.12 34.28 5.47
N LEU A 812 23.65 33.67 4.37
CA LEU A 812 23.33 32.24 4.32
C LEU A 812 24.56 31.37 4.63
N GLU A 813 25.75 31.76 4.16
CA GLU A 813 27.00 31.06 4.46
C GLU A 813 27.29 31.07 5.96
N HIS A 814 27.17 32.23 6.60
CA HIS A 814 27.41 32.40 8.03
C HIS A 814 26.41 31.62 8.88
N GLU A 815 25.11 31.73 8.57
CA GLU A 815 24.04 31.01 9.28
C GLU A 815 24.26 29.49 9.21
N ARG A 816 24.57 28.96 8.02
CA ARG A 816 24.89 27.53 7.82
C ARG A 816 26.14 27.10 8.58
N TRP A 817 27.17 27.95 8.67
CA TRP A 817 28.38 27.66 9.47
C TRP A 817 28.08 27.66 10.97
N MET A 818 27.33 28.64 11.45
CA MET A 818 26.92 28.77 12.85
C MET A 818 26.08 27.57 13.28
N ASP A 819 25.09 27.17 12.49
CA ASP A 819 24.26 25.99 12.75
C ASP A 819 25.08 24.71 12.87
N ALA A 820 26.08 24.53 12.00
CA ALA A 820 26.98 23.38 12.05
C ALA A 820 27.81 23.37 13.35
N LYS A 821 28.34 24.54 13.77
CA LYS A 821 29.11 24.69 15.01
C LYS A 821 28.25 24.45 16.25
N LEU A 822 27.04 25.00 16.30
CA LEU A 822 26.13 24.82 17.42
C LEU A 822 25.72 23.34 17.56
N LYS A 823 25.44 22.64 16.45
CA LYS A 823 25.16 21.20 16.44
C LYS A 823 26.34 20.35 16.91
N ASP A 824 27.58 20.77 16.65
CA ASP A 824 28.79 20.14 17.19
C ASP A 824 29.09 20.57 18.65
N GLY A 825 28.21 21.35 19.29
CA GLY A 825 28.34 21.72 20.70
C GLY A 825 29.33 22.85 20.97
N TRP A 826 29.61 23.71 19.99
CA TRP A 826 30.39 24.92 20.20
C TRP A 826 29.57 26.00 20.91
N THR A 827 30.25 26.81 21.71
CA THR A 827 29.62 27.93 22.43
C THR A 827 30.36 29.24 22.19
N TYR A 828 29.61 30.34 22.25
CA TYR A 828 30.16 31.69 22.08
C TYR A 828 31.18 32.04 23.17
N SER A 829 32.28 32.67 22.77
CA SER A 829 33.32 33.19 23.67
C SER A 829 34.10 34.31 22.97
N PRO A 830 34.52 35.39 23.64
CA PRO A 830 35.27 36.50 23.03
C PRO A 830 36.55 36.06 22.28
N HIS A 831 37.16 34.95 22.70
CA HIS A 831 38.31 34.37 22.00
C HIS A 831 37.98 32.95 21.52
N THR A 832 38.44 32.62 20.31
CA THR A 832 38.28 31.30 19.71
C THR A 832 39.30 30.32 20.30
N ASN A 833 38.79 29.27 20.95
CA ASN A 833 39.60 28.17 21.48
C ASN A 833 39.02 26.84 21.00
N LYS A 834 39.71 26.21 20.04
CA LYS A 834 39.25 24.99 19.39
C LYS A 834 39.25 23.76 20.30
N GLU A 835 40.19 23.66 21.24
CA GLU A 835 40.25 22.53 22.19
C GLU A 835 39.04 22.52 23.14
N LYS A 836 38.51 23.71 23.46
CA LYS A 836 37.34 23.89 24.35
C LYS A 836 36.02 24.08 23.60
N LYS A 837 36.00 23.96 22.27
CA LYS A 837 34.85 24.27 21.40
C LYS A 837 34.26 25.66 21.66
N LEU A 838 35.12 26.67 21.80
CA LEU A 838 34.74 28.07 21.99
C LEU A 838 35.04 28.87 20.71
N HIS A 839 34.10 29.72 20.27
CA HIS A 839 34.31 30.52 19.06
C HIS A 839 33.73 31.94 19.16
N ALA A 840 34.50 32.95 18.72
CA ALA A 840 34.14 34.36 18.80
C ALA A 840 33.01 34.79 17.84
N LEU A 841 32.91 34.13 16.69
CA LEU A 841 31.92 34.46 15.65
C LEU A 841 30.56 33.78 15.80
N LEU A 842 30.27 33.10 16.92
CA LEU A 842 28.93 32.51 17.16
C LEU A 842 27.93 33.56 17.63
N VAL A 843 27.67 34.54 16.75
CA VAL A 843 26.72 35.64 16.95
C VAL A 843 25.88 35.82 15.69
N ASP A 844 24.71 36.44 15.84
CA ASP A 844 23.85 36.80 14.71
C ASP A 844 24.60 37.64 13.68
N TRP A 845 24.24 37.49 12.39
CA TRP A 845 24.83 38.24 11.28
C TRP A 845 24.93 39.75 11.57
N GLU A 846 23.90 40.36 12.15
CA GLU A 846 23.88 41.79 12.43
C GLU A 846 24.95 42.24 13.44
N ARG A 847 25.44 41.34 14.29
CA ARG A 847 26.44 41.61 15.33
C ARG A 847 27.88 41.39 14.85
N LEU A 848 28.08 40.84 13.66
CA LEU A 848 29.41 40.69 13.07
C LEU A 848 30.04 42.04 12.74
N SER A 849 31.36 42.14 12.89
CA SER A 849 32.10 43.31 12.42
C SER A 849 32.03 43.41 10.89
N LYS A 850 32.35 44.59 10.36
CA LYS A 850 32.41 44.78 8.92
C LYS A 850 33.47 43.87 8.28
N GLU A 851 34.63 43.70 8.93
CA GLU A 851 35.68 42.83 8.42
C GLU A 851 35.20 41.37 8.28
N GLU A 852 34.43 40.85 9.23
CA GLU A 852 33.89 39.49 9.15
C GLU A 852 32.83 39.33 8.05
N LYS A 853 31.91 40.30 7.92
CA LYS A 853 30.94 40.29 6.81
C LYS A 853 31.61 40.37 5.44
N ASP A 854 32.70 41.13 5.34
CA ASP A 854 33.49 41.27 4.12
C ASP A 854 34.24 39.96 3.78
N LYS A 855 34.67 39.17 4.79
CA LYS A 855 35.26 37.83 4.59
C LYS A 855 34.25 36.86 3.97
N ASP A 856 33.03 36.77 4.50
CA ASP A 856 31.97 35.91 3.93
C ASP A 856 31.54 36.38 2.54
N SER A 857 31.49 37.69 2.32
CA SER A 857 31.19 38.27 1.00
C SER A 857 32.27 37.91 -0.03
N SER A 858 33.56 38.03 0.33
CA SER A 858 34.68 37.63 -0.55
C SER A 858 34.71 36.13 -0.82
N LEU A 859 34.29 35.30 0.14
CA LEU A 859 34.11 33.86 -0.08
C LEU A 859 33.12 33.63 -1.22
N VAL A 860 31.97 34.31 -1.21
CA VAL A 860 30.95 34.17 -2.25
C VAL A 860 31.40 34.79 -3.58
N SER A 861 31.91 36.04 -3.58
CA SER A 861 32.21 36.77 -4.81
C SER A 861 33.52 36.36 -5.49
N GLU A 862 34.50 35.85 -4.75
CA GLU A 862 35.82 35.50 -5.30
C GLU A 862 36.14 34.01 -5.18
N SER A 863 35.95 33.43 -3.99
CA SER A 863 36.42 32.06 -3.73
C SER A 863 35.58 31.02 -4.44
N ILE A 864 34.25 31.13 -4.39
CA ILE A 864 33.34 30.21 -5.09
C ILE A 864 33.58 30.20 -6.62
N PRO A 865 33.61 31.36 -7.33
CA PRO A 865 33.90 31.38 -8.77
C PRO A 865 35.28 30.79 -9.12
N ARG A 866 36.33 31.08 -8.34
CA ARG A 866 37.68 30.50 -8.56
C ARG A 866 37.68 29.00 -8.37
N LEU A 867 37.05 28.52 -7.31
CA LEU A 867 36.93 27.10 -6.97
C LEU A 867 36.20 26.32 -8.07
N LEU A 868 35.08 26.83 -8.57
CA LEU A 868 34.34 26.23 -9.67
C LEU A 868 35.15 26.25 -10.97
N LYS A 869 35.84 27.36 -11.27
CA LYS A 869 36.71 27.48 -12.44
C LYS A 869 37.85 26.45 -12.45
N GLU A 870 38.53 26.24 -11.32
CA GLU A 870 39.57 25.20 -11.18
C GLU A 870 39.01 23.76 -11.32
N ALA A 871 37.71 23.59 -11.08
CA ALA A 871 37.01 22.33 -11.31
C ALA A 871 36.42 22.18 -12.72
N GLY A 872 36.57 23.18 -13.59
CA GLY A 872 36.03 23.15 -14.96
C GLY A 872 34.56 23.56 -15.05
N TYR A 873 34.08 24.31 -14.06
CA TYR A 873 32.72 24.84 -14.00
C TYR A 873 32.72 26.36 -13.95
N THR A 874 31.61 26.96 -14.34
CA THR A 874 31.35 28.38 -14.24
C THR A 874 29.95 28.62 -13.69
N ILE A 875 29.69 29.85 -13.27
CA ILE A 875 28.41 30.28 -12.74
C ILE A 875 27.75 31.14 -13.81
N VAL A 876 26.49 30.85 -14.10
CA VAL A 876 25.68 31.67 -15.00
C VAL A 876 24.47 32.18 -14.26
N LYS A 877 24.15 33.48 -14.43
CA LYS A 877 22.85 34.02 -14.00
C LYS A 877 21.80 33.51 -14.98
N LEU A 878 20.77 32.88 -14.47
CA LEU A 878 19.62 32.50 -15.29
C LEU A 878 18.84 33.79 -15.59
N SER A 879 18.58 34.07 -16.87
CA SER A 879 18.07 35.37 -17.32
C SER A 879 16.63 35.62 -16.87
N ASN A 880 16.42 36.48 -15.88
CA ASN A 880 15.09 36.97 -15.49
C ASN A 880 14.38 37.60 -16.70
N THR A 881 13.25 37.03 -17.14
CA THR A 881 12.17 37.80 -17.79
C THR A 881 10.80 37.23 -17.47
#